data_AF-A0AAW1B7S5-F1
#
_entry.id   AF-A0AAW1B7S5-F1
#
_cell.length_a   1.000
_cell.length_b   1.000
_cell.length_c   1.000
_cell.angle_alpha   90.00
_cell.angle_beta   90.00
_cell.angle_gamma   90.00
#
_symmetry.space_group_name_H-M   'P 1'
#
loop_
_entity.id
_entity.type
_entity.pdbx_description
1 polymer ?
#
loop_
_entity_poly.entity_id
_entity_poly.type
_entity_poly.pdbx_seq_one_letter_code
_entity_poly.pdbx_strand_id
1 'polypeptide(L)'
;MPHQYPALTPEQKKELSENALRIVAAGKGILAADESTGSIAKRLQSIGTENTEENRRFYRQLLFTADARVNPCIGGVILFHETMYQKADDGNLFTKVIKDKGALVGIKVDKGVVPLAGTNGETTTQGLDGLSERCAQYKKDGADFAKWRCVLKITPTTPSYLAIIENANVLARYASICQQNGIVPIVEPEILPDGDHDLKRCQYVTEKVLAAVYKALSDHHVYLEGTLLKPNMVTPGHACTTKYAPEEIAFATVTALRRTVPPAVPGITFLSGGQSEEEASINLNAINKCPLHKPWALTFSYGRALQASALKAWSGKKENLKNAQEEYVKRALANSLACQVEGRKEGGLRLGPGSRREPQSSCYCLRRSCPDPPGGERWLKSVTLTVRLNNCGAVNSSRRVCGDIHGQFYDLKELFRVGGDVPETNYLFMGDFVDRGFYSVETFLLLLALKVRYPDRITLIRGNHESRQITQVYGFYDECLRKYGSVTVWRYCTEIFDYLSLSAIIDGKIFCVHGGLSPSIQTLDQIRTIDRKQEVPHDGPMCDLLWSDPEDTTGWGVSPRGAGYLFGSDVVAQFNAANDIDMICRAHQLVMEGYKWHFNETVLTVWSAPNYCYRCGNVAAILELDEHLQKEFIIFEAAPQETRGIPSKKPVADYFL
;
A
#
# COMPACT_ATOMS: atom_id res chain seq x y z
N MET A 1 -26.92 -5.84 -2.51
CA MET A 1 -25.51 -6.11 -2.92
C MET A 1 -25.44 -6.15 -4.44
N PRO A 2 -24.27 -5.88 -5.07
CA PRO A 2 -24.08 -6.17 -6.49
C PRO A 2 -24.10 -7.69 -6.73
N HIS A 3 -24.61 -8.13 -7.88
CA HIS A 3 -24.52 -9.53 -8.32
C HIS A 3 -23.28 -9.73 -9.19
N GLN A 4 -22.58 -10.85 -9.01
CA GLN A 4 -21.36 -11.16 -9.76
C GLN A 4 -21.66 -12.13 -10.91
N TYR A 5 -21.37 -11.71 -12.14
CA TYR A 5 -21.29 -12.58 -13.31
C TYR A 5 -19.80 -12.74 -13.68
N PRO A 6 -19.21 -13.95 -13.63
CA PRO A 6 -17.79 -14.13 -13.89
C PRO A 6 -17.41 -13.78 -15.34
N ALA A 7 -16.61 -12.72 -15.52
CA ALA A 7 -16.14 -12.30 -16.83
C ALA A 7 -15.10 -13.25 -17.44
N LEU A 8 -14.43 -14.08 -16.64
CA LEU A 8 -13.37 -15.01 -17.07
C LEU A 8 -13.46 -16.33 -16.32
N THR A 9 -13.25 -17.43 -17.04
CA THR A 9 -13.02 -18.77 -16.49
C THR A 9 -11.71 -18.86 -15.71
N PRO A 10 -11.54 -19.85 -14.80
CA PRO A 10 -10.25 -20.13 -14.15
C PRO A 10 -9.11 -20.33 -15.15
N GLU A 11 -9.38 -20.95 -16.29
CA GLU A 11 -8.42 -21.26 -17.34
C GLU A 11 -7.93 -19.99 -18.04
N GLN A 12 -8.83 -19.10 -18.44
CA GLN A 12 -8.49 -17.78 -19.00
C GLN A 12 -7.70 -16.93 -17.99
N LYS A 13 -8.10 -16.94 -16.70
CA LYS A 13 -7.37 -16.25 -15.63
C LYS A 13 -5.94 -16.79 -15.48
N LYS A 14 -5.76 -18.10 -15.53
CA LYS A 14 -4.45 -18.74 -15.48
C LYS A 14 -3.58 -18.31 -16.66
N GLU A 15 -4.06 -18.42 -17.89
CA GLU A 15 -3.30 -18.03 -19.09
C GLU A 15 -2.84 -16.56 -19.04
N LEU A 16 -3.75 -15.65 -18.70
CA LEU A 16 -3.45 -14.22 -18.61
C LEU A 16 -2.40 -13.93 -17.52
N SER A 17 -2.50 -14.60 -16.36
CA SER A 17 -1.57 -14.37 -15.25
C SER A 17 -0.19 -14.98 -15.51
N GLU A 18 -0.12 -16.21 -16.05
CA GLU A 18 1.15 -16.84 -16.44
C GLU A 18 1.87 -16.01 -17.52
N ASN A 19 1.15 -15.49 -18.51
CA ASN A 19 1.76 -14.61 -19.53
C ASN A 19 2.18 -13.26 -18.94
N ALA A 20 1.38 -12.62 -18.09
CA ALA A 20 1.76 -11.37 -17.43
C ALA A 20 3.03 -11.53 -16.58
N LEU A 21 3.13 -12.61 -15.79
CA LEU A 21 4.32 -12.93 -14.99
C LEU A 21 5.56 -13.23 -15.84
N ARG A 22 5.40 -13.91 -16.99
CA ARG A 22 6.52 -14.17 -17.94
C ARG A 22 7.09 -12.89 -18.56
N ILE A 23 6.27 -11.87 -18.80
CA ILE A 23 6.71 -10.58 -19.33
C ILE A 23 7.59 -9.83 -18.32
N VAL A 24 7.28 -9.92 -17.02
CA VAL A 24 7.94 -9.17 -15.93
C VAL A 24 8.77 -10.05 -14.99
N ALA A 25 9.26 -11.19 -15.48
CA ALA A 25 10.16 -12.07 -14.73
C ALA A 25 11.45 -11.34 -14.30
N ALA A 26 12.17 -11.88 -13.31
CA ALA A 26 13.35 -11.23 -12.75
C ALA A 26 14.41 -10.89 -13.83
N GLY A 27 14.88 -9.64 -13.84
CA GLY A 27 15.83 -9.14 -14.85
C GLY A 27 15.22 -8.86 -16.24
N LYS A 28 13.93 -9.13 -16.45
CA LYS A 28 13.25 -8.90 -17.74
C LYS A 28 12.43 -7.61 -17.78
N GLY A 29 12.40 -6.99 -18.95
CA GLY A 29 11.49 -5.89 -19.30
C GLY A 29 11.04 -5.99 -20.75
N ILE A 30 10.50 -4.89 -21.28
CA ILE A 30 9.83 -4.85 -22.58
C ILE A 30 10.55 -3.89 -23.54
N LEU A 31 10.81 -4.36 -24.76
CA LEU A 31 11.14 -3.49 -25.90
C LEU A 31 9.84 -2.95 -26.52
N ALA A 32 9.64 -1.63 -26.50
CA ALA A 32 8.52 -0.97 -27.16
C ALA A 32 8.96 -0.53 -28.57
N ALA A 33 8.72 -1.38 -29.57
CA ALA A 33 9.01 -1.15 -31.00
C ALA A 33 7.71 -0.90 -31.80
N ASP A 34 6.70 -0.35 -31.12
CA ASP A 34 5.34 -0.12 -31.60
C ASP A 34 5.10 1.26 -32.23
N GLU A 35 6.17 1.92 -32.67
CA GLU A 35 6.06 3.20 -33.37
C GLU A 35 5.30 3.02 -34.69
N SER A 36 4.20 3.76 -34.83
CA SER A 36 3.45 3.84 -36.09
C SER A 36 4.29 4.46 -37.21
N THR A 37 3.86 4.28 -38.45
CA THR A 37 4.53 4.82 -39.65
C THR A 37 4.85 6.32 -39.56
N GLY A 38 4.00 7.13 -38.91
CA GLY A 38 4.26 8.56 -38.66
C GLY A 38 5.14 8.85 -37.44
N SER A 39 5.14 8.00 -36.42
CA SER A 39 6.03 8.13 -35.25
C SER A 39 7.46 7.70 -35.56
N ILE A 40 7.65 6.64 -36.36
CA ILE A 40 8.98 6.17 -36.78
C ILE A 40 9.59 7.07 -37.86
N ALA A 41 8.78 7.75 -38.68
CA ALA A 41 9.24 8.75 -39.63
C ALA A 41 10.19 9.79 -38.99
N LYS A 42 9.78 10.34 -37.84
CA LYS A 42 10.55 11.34 -37.09
C LYS A 42 11.89 10.79 -36.58
N ARG A 43 11.97 9.47 -36.31
CA ARG A 43 13.22 8.81 -35.91
C ARG A 43 14.14 8.60 -37.11
N LEU A 44 13.64 8.05 -38.21
CA LEU A 44 14.43 7.83 -39.44
C LEU A 44 14.93 9.16 -40.02
N GLN A 45 14.11 10.21 -40.00
CA GLN A 45 14.51 11.57 -40.40
C GLN A 45 15.67 12.12 -39.56
N SER A 46 15.73 11.82 -38.25
CA SER A 46 16.82 12.29 -37.36
C SER A 46 18.19 11.68 -37.67
N ILE A 47 18.23 10.62 -38.50
CA ILE A 47 19.44 9.98 -39.02
C ILE A 47 19.53 10.04 -40.57
N GLY A 48 18.78 10.95 -41.20
CA GLY A 48 18.79 11.14 -42.67
C GLY A 48 18.27 9.95 -43.48
N THR A 49 17.54 9.02 -42.86
CA THR A 49 17.06 7.78 -43.49
C THR A 49 15.62 7.94 -43.98
N GLU A 50 15.31 7.45 -45.18
CA GLU A 50 13.97 7.50 -45.75
C GLU A 50 12.99 6.55 -45.03
N ASN A 51 11.74 6.95 -44.85
CA ASN A 51 10.68 6.16 -44.21
C ASN A 51 10.01 5.16 -45.18
N THR A 52 10.80 4.30 -45.83
CA THR A 52 10.27 3.18 -46.62
C THR A 52 9.87 2.00 -45.73
N GLU A 53 9.05 1.09 -46.24
CA GLU A 53 8.70 -0.14 -45.50
C GLU A 53 9.94 -1.02 -45.24
N GLU A 54 10.82 -1.19 -46.24
CA GLU A 54 12.08 -1.94 -46.07
C GLU A 54 12.98 -1.32 -44.99
N ASN A 55 13.08 0.02 -44.90
CA ASN A 55 13.87 0.65 -43.84
C ASN A 55 13.25 0.45 -42.45
N ARG A 56 11.90 0.43 -42.35
CA ARG A 56 11.21 0.05 -41.09
C ARG A 56 11.44 -1.42 -40.75
N ARG A 57 11.31 -2.33 -41.73
CA ARG A 57 11.54 -3.77 -41.58
C ARG A 57 12.97 -4.06 -41.14
N PHE A 58 13.97 -3.51 -41.83
CA PHE A 58 15.39 -3.69 -41.51
C PHE A 58 15.73 -3.14 -40.12
N TYR A 59 15.20 -1.97 -39.74
CA TYR A 59 15.41 -1.41 -38.40
C TYR A 59 14.78 -2.27 -37.29
N ARG A 60 13.59 -2.84 -37.53
CA ARG A 60 12.96 -3.79 -36.60
C ARG A 60 13.72 -5.12 -36.53
N GLN A 61 14.16 -5.64 -37.69
CA GLN A 61 15.03 -6.81 -37.76
C GLN A 61 16.31 -6.62 -36.94
N LEU A 62 17.00 -5.49 -37.09
CA LEU A 62 18.22 -5.14 -36.35
C LEU A 62 18.04 -5.35 -34.85
N LEU A 63 16.95 -4.85 -34.27
CA LEU A 63 16.64 -5.04 -32.85
C LEU A 63 16.31 -6.52 -32.54
N PHE A 64 15.45 -7.16 -33.32
CA PHE A 64 14.96 -8.51 -33.00
C PHE A 64 15.98 -9.62 -33.27
N THR A 65 16.95 -9.42 -34.17
CA THR A 65 18.00 -10.40 -34.50
C THR A 65 19.27 -10.25 -33.67
N ALA A 66 19.41 -9.19 -32.86
CA ALA A 66 20.53 -9.00 -31.93
C ALA A 66 20.77 -10.23 -31.04
N ASP A 67 22.03 -10.50 -30.67
CA ASP A 67 22.43 -11.81 -30.15
C ASP A 67 21.84 -12.18 -28.78
N ALA A 68 22.08 -13.44 -28.36
CA ALA A 68 21.44 -14.05 -27.21
C ALA A 68 21.65 -13.33 -25.86
N ARG A 69 22.58 -12.36 -25.77
CA ARG A 69 22.72 -11.47 -24.59
C ARG A 69 21.42 -10.73 -24.23
N VAL A 70 20.51 -10.50 -25.18
CA VAL A 70 19.21 -9.84 -24.89
C VAL A 70 18.13 -10.79 -24.38
N ASN A 71 18.26 -12.11 -24.58
CA ASN A 71 17.25 -13.10 -24.19
C ASN A 71 16.93 -13.12 -22.68
N PRO A 72 17.89 -12.97 -21.74
CA PRO A 72 17.59 -12.80 -20.31
C PRO A 72 17.07 -11.40 -19.96
N CYS A 73 17.23 -10.40 -20.84
CA CYS A 73 16.85 -9.01 -20.61
C CYS A 73 15.41 -8.69 -21.05
N ILE A 74 14.88 -9.41 -22.05
CA ILE A 74 13.59 -9.11 -22.68
C ILE A 74 12.58 -10.21 -22.36
N GLY A 75 11.46 -9.82 -21.75
CA GLY A 75 10.28 -10.67 -21.50
C GLY A 75 9.18 -10.50 -22.54
N GLY A 76 9.12 -9.34 -23.20
CA GLY A 76 8.21 -9.12 -24.31
C GLY A 76 8.65 -8.01 -25.27
N VAL A 77 8.09 -8.02 -26.47
CA VAL A 77 8.32 -6.99 -27.50
C VAL A 77 6.98 -6.49 -28.02
N ILE A 78 6.72 -5.19 -27.90
CA ILE A 78 5.50 -4.56 -28.47
C ILE A 78 5.77 -4.19 -29.93
N LEU A 79 4.90 -4.66 -30.82
CA LEU A 79 4.95 -4.40 -32.25
C LEU A 79 3.87 -3.41 -32.69
N PHE A 80 4.12 -2.76 -33.82
CA PHE A 80 3.07 -2.12 -34.62
C PHE A 80 2.49 -3.14 -35.61
N HIS A 81 1.27 -2.90 -36.10
CA HIS A 81 0.54 -3.82 -36.99
C HIS A 81 1.37 -4.26 -38.21
N GLU A 82 2.00 -3.32 -38.91
CA GLU A 82 2.91 -3.58 -40.04
C GLU A 82 4.00 -4.60 -39.67
N THR A 83 4.69 -4.37 -38.56
CA THR A 83 5.79 -5.22 -38.08
C THR A 83 5.32 -6.63 -37.66
N MET A 84 4.05 -6.82 -37.29
CA MET A 84 3.55 -8.13 -36.87
C MET A 84 3.50 -9.15 -38.01
N TYR A 85 3.36 -8.68 -39.26
CA TYR A 85 3.32 -9.52 -40.46
C TYR A 85 4.61 -9.45 -41.30
N GLN A 86 5.57 -8.63 -40.89
CA GLN A 86 6.90 -8.55 -41.51
C GLN A 86 7.79 -9.74 -41.15
N LYS A 87 8.79 -9.97 -42.02
CA LYS A 87 9.74 -11.08 -41.96
C LYS A 87 11.18 -10.59 -41.83
N ALA A 88 12.00 -11.41 -41.18
CA ALA A 88 13.45 -11.30 -41.26
C ALA A 88 13.97 -11.84 -42.61
N ASP A 89 15.25 -11.56 -42.92
CA ASP A 89 15.93 -11.95 -44.17
C ASP A 89 16.03 -13.47 -44.36
N ASP A 90 15.86 -14.26 -43.29
CA ASP A 90 15.77 -15.72 -43.32
C ASP A 90 14.36 -16.25 -43.67
N GLY A 91 13.39 -15.36 -43.89
CA GLY A 91 11.99 -15.67 -44.20
C GLY A 91 11.09 -15.93 -42.99
N ASN A 92 11.63 -15.96 -41.75
CA ASN A 92 10.83 -16.13 -40.54
C ASN A 92 10.03 -14.85 -40.23
N LEU A 93 8.78 -14.99 -39.79
CA LEU A 93 8.00 -13.88 -39.23
C LEU A 93 8.68 -13.34 -37.97
N PHE A 94 8.65 -12.03 -37.75
CA PHE A 94 9.23 -11.44 -36.53
C PHE A 94 8.58 -12.00 -35.24
N THR A 95 7.29 -12.39 -35.29
CA THR A 95 6.61 -13.06 -34.18
C THR A 95 7.29 -14.38 -33.80
N LYS A 96 7.80 -15.15 -34.77
CA LYS A 96 8.61 -16.35 -34.54
C LYS A 96 10.00 -16.00 -34.01
N VAL A 97 10.71 -15.05 -34.63
CA VAL A 97 12.06 -14.61 -34.18
C VAL A 97 12.07 -14.17 -32.71
N ILE A 98 11.01 -13.50 -32.26
CA ILE A 98 10.82 -13.06 -30.86
C ILE A 98 10.54 -14.25 -29.93
N LYS A 99 9.65 -15.18 -30.34
CA LYS A 99 9.29 -16.36 -29.53
C LYS A 99 10.43 -17.38 -29.42
N ASP A 100 11.21 -17.59 -30.48
CA ASP A 100 12.41 -18.45 -30.48
C ASP A 100 13.48 -17.95 -29.49
N LYS A 101 13.47 -16.65 -29.14
CA LYS A 101 14.35 -16.04 -28.12
C LYS A 101 13.76 -16.04 -26.71
N GLY A 102 12.60 -16.64 -26.50
CA GLY A 102 11.96 -16.77 -25.19
C GLY A 102 11.29 -15.48 -24.68
N ALA A 103 10.97 -14.54 -25.58
CA ALA A 103 10.16 -13.36 -25.29
C ALA A 103 8.74 -13.52 -25.85
N LEU A 104 7.76 -12.89 -25.21
CA LEU A 104 6.38 -12.84 -25.70
C LEU A 104 6.19 -11.72 -26.73
N VAL A 105 5.21 -11.91 -27.62
CA VAL A 105 4.85 -10.94 -28.66
C VAL A 105 3.69 -10.09 -28.14
N GLY A 106 3.84 -8.77 -28.23
CA GLY A 106 2.83 -7.78 -27.89
C GLY A 106 2.41 -6.96 -29.11
N ILE A 107 1.19 -6.44 -29.10
CA ILE A 107 0.65 -5.62 -30.22
C ILE A 107 0.04 -4.31 -29.71
N LYS A 108 0.39 -3.18 -30.32
CA LYS A 108 -0.31 -1.91 -30.09
C LYS A 108 -1.65 -1.90 -30.80
N VAL A 109 -2.75 -1.75 -30.05
CA VAL A 109 -4.12 -1.87 -30.58
C VAL A 109 -4.92 -0.57 -30.60
N ASP A 110 -4.48 0.48 -29.90
CA ASP A 110 -5.09 1.80 -30.00
C ASP A 110 -4.88 2.44 -31.38
N LYS A 111 -5.86 3.22 -31.84
CA LYS A 111 -5.87 3.97 -33.12
C LYS A 111 -5.44 5.45 -32.92
N GLY A 112 -4.68 5.74 -31.85
CA GLY A 112 -4.17 7.08 -31.53
C GLY A 112 -5.11 7.95 -30.69
N VAL A 113 -4.60 9.13 -30.32
CA VAL A 113 -5.33 10.13 -29.53
C VAL A 113 -6.26 10.98 -30.40
N VAL A 114 -7.37 11.45 -29.80
CA VAL A 114 -8.33 12.40 -30.38
C VAL A 114 -8.68 13.49 -29.37
N PRO A 115 -8.91 14.75 -29.81
CA PRO A 115 -9.14 15.87 -28.90
C PRO A 115 -10.49 15.76 -28.18
N LEU A 116 -10.54 16.16 -26.91
CA LEU A 116 -11.77 16.28 -26.14
C LEU A 116 -12.38 17.68 -26.33
N ALA A 117 -13.56 17.75 -26.93
CA ALA A 117 -14.28 19.01 -27.11
C ALA A 117 -14.55 19.71 -25.78
N GLY A 118 -14.39 21.04 -25.74
CA GLY A 118 -14.53 21.83 -24.51
C GLY A 118 -13.35 21.78 -23.53
N THR A 119 -12.26 21.06 -23.85
CA THR A 119 -11.05 21.00 -23.02
C THR A 119 -9.91 21.88 -23.53
N ASN A 120 -8.94 22.18 -22.67
CA ASN A 120 -7.74 22.95 -23.01
C ASN A 120 -6.67 22.07 -23.71
N GLY A 121 -6.99 21.58 -24.91
CA GLY A 121 -6.08 20.75 -25.70
C GLY A 121 -5.84 19.35 -25.12
N GLU A 122 -6.80 18.81 -24.36
CA GLU A 122 -6.73 17.46 -23.80
C GLU A 122 -7.29 16.42 -24.79
N THR A 123 -7.00 15.15 -24.53
CA THR A 123 -7.30 14.06 -25.45
C THR A 123 -7.88 12.84 -24.75
N THR A 124 -8.76 12.11 -25.44
CA THR A 124 -9.01 10.68 -25.20
C THR A 124 -8.30 9.87 -26.30
N THR A 125 -8.48 8.55 -26.32
CA THR A 125 -7.83 7.64 -27.26
C THR A 125 -8.87 6.75 -27.94
N GLN A 126 -8.79 6.61 -29.26
CA GLN A 126 -9.77 5.87 -30.06
C GLN A 126 -9.30 4.46 -30.41
N GLY A 127 -10.24 3.58 -30.78
CA GLY A 127 -9.91 2.26 -31.37
C GLY A 127 -10.64 1.04 -30.82
N LEU A 128 -11.68 1.23 -29.99
CA LEU A 128 -12.50 0.14 -29.45
C LEU A 128 -13.33 -0.55 -30.55
N ASP A 129 -13.66 0.16 -31.62
CA ASP A 129 -14.48 -0.38 -32.73
C ASP A 129 -13.72 -1.46 -33.49
N GLY A 130 -14.29 -2.66 -33.52
CA GLY A 130 -13.66 -3.87 -34.05
C GLY A 130 -12.53 -4.42 -33.18
N LEU A 131 -12.39 -4.00 -31.92
CA LEU A 131 -11.25 -4.39 -31.07
C LEU A 131 -11.27 -5.88 -30.70
N SER A 132 -12.44 -6.48 -30.46
CA SER A 132 -12.51 -7.90 -30.06
C SER A 132 -12.04 -8.81 -31.19
N GLU A 133 -12.51 -8.54 -32.40
CA GLU A 133 -12.19 -9.25 -33.63
C GLU A 133 -10.70 -9.11 -33.97
N ARG A 134 -10.15 -7.89 -33.78
CA ARG A 134 -8.71 -7.61 -33.91
C ARG A 134 -7.90 -8.38 -32.85
N CYS A 135 -8.34 -8.41 -31.60
CA CYS A 135 -7.66 -9.16 -30.54
C CYS A 135 -7.69 -10.67 -30.79
N ALA A 136 -8.82 -11.25 -31.20
CA ALA A 136 -8.91 -12.65 -31.59
C ALA A 136 -7.97 -13.01 -32.74
N GLN A 137 -7.92 -12.17 -33.79
CA GLN A 137 -7.02 -12.36 -34.92
C GLN A 137 -5.55 -12.21 -34.51
N TYR A 138 -5.19 -11.19 -33.73
CA TYR A 138 -3.83 -11.05 -33.21
C TYR A 138 -3.41 -12.19 -32.27
N LYS A 139 -4.32 -12.75 -31.47
CA LYS A 139 -4.04 -13.92 -30.62
C LYS A 139 -3.70 -15.14 -31.48
N LYS A 140 -4.49 -15.39 -32.54
CA LYS A 140 -4.25 -16.42 -33.55
C LYS A 140 -2.92 -16.22 -34.30
N ASP A 141 -2.58 -14.97 -34.62
CA ASP A 141 -1.31 -14.58 -35.26
C ASP A 141 -0.12 -14.53 -34.27
N GLY A 142 -0.37 -14.85 -33.00
CA GLY A 142 0.65 -15.14 -32.00
C GLY A 142 1.02 -14.01 -31.05
N ALA A 143 0.23 -12.94 -30.91
CA ALA A 143 0.39 -11.97 -29.83
C ALA A 143 -0.30 -12.44 -28.54
N ASP A 144 0.40 -12.35 -27.41
CA ASP A 144 -0.08 -12.79 -26.09
C ASP A 144 -0.39 -11.61 -25.15
N PHE A 145 0.02 -10.39 -25.53
CA PHE A 145 -0.31 -9.16 -24.82
C PHE A 145 -0.57 -8.00 -25.78
N ALA A 146 -1.21 -6.94 -25.29
CA ALA A 146 -1.53 -5.75 -26.06
C ALA A 146 -1.10 -4.48 -25.34
N LYS A 147 -1.10 -3.36 -26.06
CA LYS A 147 -0.82 -2.03 -25.50
C LYS A 147 -1.81 -0.99 -26.02
N TRP A 148 -2.25 -0.10 -25.13
CA TRP A 148 -3.12 1.04 -25.43
C TRP A 148 -2.65 2.28 -24.69
N ARG A 149 -2.32 3.35 -25.44
CA ARG A 149 -1.75 4.59 -24.89
C ARG A 149 -2.76 5.72 -24.75
N CYS A 150 -3.14 6.04 -23.53
CA CYS A 150 -3.82 7.28 -23.17
C CYS A 150 -2.80 8.39 -22.84
N VAL A 151 -3.22 9.66 -22.96
CA VAL A 151 -2.34 10.82 -22.79
C VAL A 151 -3.02 11.92 -21.99
N LEU A 152 -2.33 12.38 -20.95
CA LEU A 152 -2.76 13.43 -20.03
C LEU A 152 -1.63 14.47 -19.92
N LYS A 153 -1.96 15.74 -19.70
CA LYS A 153 -0.97 16.84 -19.63
C LYS A 153 -1.15 17.65 -18.36
N ILE A 154 -0.04 17.99 -17.68
CA ILE A 154 -0.06 18.88 -16.51
C ILE A 154 0.04 20.34 -16.97
N THR A 155 -0.95 21.14 -16.59
CA THR A 155 -0.94 22.62 -16.69
C THR A 155 -1.62 23.20 -15.43
N PRO A 156 -1.87 24.52 -15.31
CA PRO A 156 -2.71 25.06 -14.24
C PRO A 156 -4.15 24.53 -14.25
N THR A 157 -4.70 24.19 -15.42
CA THR A 157 -6.10 23.73 -15.58
C THR A 157 -6.26 22.26 -15.99
N THR A 158 -5.17 21.55 -16.27
CA THR A 158 -5.18 20.15 -16.74
C THR A 158 -4.26 19.25 -15.88
N PRO A 159 -4.52 17.93 -15.78
CA PRO A 159 -5.64 17.22 -16.41
C PRO A 159 -6.99 17.52 -15.75
N SER A 160 -8.02 17.75 -16.56
CA SER A 160 -9.38 18.01 -16.08
C SER A 160 -10.06 16.73 -15.59
N TYR A 161 -11.14 16.89 -14.81
CA TYR A 161 -11.96 15.75 -14.37
C TYR A 161 -12.49 14.93 -15.56
N LEU A 162 -12.92 15.60 -16.64
CA LEU A 162 -13.36 14.94 -17.87
C LEU A 162 -12.24 14.08 -18.48
N ALA A 163 -11.06 14.66 -18.66
CA ALA A 163 -9.93 13.94 -19.25
C ALA A 163 -9.48 12.75 -18.39
N ILE A 164 -9.50 12.87 -17.06
CA ILE A 164 -9.15 11.77 -16.14
C ILE A 164 -10.17 10.62 -16.27
N ILE A 165 -11.46 10.91 -16.15
CA ILE A 165 -12.51 9.88 -16.12
C ILE A 165 -12.65 9.18 -17.48
N GLU A 166 -12.62 9.94 -18.58
CA GLU A 166 -12.75 9.38 -19.92
C GLU A 166 -11.54 8.49 -20.31
N ASN A 167 -10.31 8.93 -20.02
CA ASN A 167 -9.13 8.06 -20.28
C ASN A 167 -9.12 6.83 -19.36
N ALA A 168 -9.58 6.93 -18.10
CA ALA A 168 -9.72 5.77 -17.22
C ALA A 168 -10.77 4.76 -17.75
N ASN A 169 -11.93 5.25 -18.19
CA ASN A 169 -13.01 4.45 -18.76
C ASN A 169 -12.60 3.75 -20.07
N VAL A 170 -11.95 4.46 -21.01
CA VAL A 170 -11.53 3.86 -22.28
C VAL A 170 -10.44 2.81 -22.09
N LEU A 171 -9.50 3.02 -21.14
CA LEU A 171 -8.52 2.00 -20.74
C LEU A 171 -9.19 0.76 -20.14
N ALA A 172 -10.22 0.94 -19.31
CA ALA A 172 -10.95 -0.18 -18.72
C ALA A 172 -11.76 -0.99 -19.75
N ARG A 173 -12.40 -0.31 -20.72
CA ARG A 173 -13.03 -0.96 -21.88
C ARG A 173 -12.02 -1.75 -22.72
N TYR A 174 -10.87 -1.16 -23.05
CA TYR A 174 -9.79 -1.83 -23.76
C TYR A 174 -9.29 -3.07 -23.01
N ALA A 175 -9.03 -2.96 -21.71
CA ALA A 175 -8.49 -4.04 -20.91
C ALA A 175 -9.45 -5.22 -20.81
N SER A 176 -10.74 -4.94 -20.56
CA SER A 176 -11.80 -5.96 -20.54
C SER A 176 -11.88 -6.74 -21.87
N ILE A 177 -11.89 -6.04 -23.01
CA ILE A 177 -11.94 -6.66 -24.34
C ILE A 177 -10.69 -7.51 -24.64
N CYS A 178 -9.50 -7.09 -24.21
CA CYS A 178 -8.29 -7.91 -24.40
C CYS A 178 -8.34 -9.22 -23.62
N GLN A 179 -8.80 -9.17 -22.35
CA GLN A 179 -8.86 -10.36 -21.50
C GLN A 179 -9.89 -11.39 -22.00
N GLN A 180 -11.02 -10.96 -22.58
CA GLN A 180 -11.95 -11.87 -23.26
C GLN A 180 -11.30 -12.69 -24.39
N ASN A 181 -10.25 -12.13 -25.03
CA ASN A 181 -9.57 -12.71 -26.18
C ASN A 181 -8.20 -13.35 -25.82
N GLY A 182 -7.93 -13.65 -24.54
CA GLY A 182 -6.69 -14.30 -24.11
C GLY A 182 -5.43 -13.43 -24.24
N ILE A 183 -5.59 -12.11 -24.28
CA ILE A 183 -4.52 -11.13 -24.43
C ILE A 183 -4.38 -10.30 -23.14
N VAL A 184 -3.17 -10.26 -22.58
CA VAL A 184 -2.84 -9.43 -21.41
C VAL A 184 -2.81 -7.94 -21.80
N PRO A 185 -3.65 -7.06 -21.24
CA PRO A 185 -3.59 -5.64 -21.55
C PRO A 185 -2.50 -4.93 -20.73
N ILE A 186 -1.58 -4.27 -21.42
CA ILE A 186 -0.76 -3.21 -20.85
C ILE A 186 -1.57 -1.91 -20.87
N VAL A 187 -1.82 -1.36 -19.69
CA VAL A 187 -2.59 -0.13 -19.45
C VAL A 187 -1.59 1.04 -19.36
N GLU A 188 -1.55 1.92 -20.38
CA GLU A 188 -0.59 3.04 -20.46
C GLU A 188 -1.30 4.41 -20.31
N PRO A 189 -1.54 4.90 -19.07
CA PRO A 189 -2.02 6.25 -18.80
C PRO A 189 -0.82 7.21 -18.71
N GLU A 190 -0.28 7.66 -19.84
CA GLU A 190 0.90 8.53 -19.83
C GLU A 190 0.55 9.97 -19.44
N ILE A 191 1.07 10.42 -18.31
CA ILE A 191 1.09 11.84 -17.94
C ILE A 191 2.37 12.45 -18.52
N LEU A 192 2.22 13.45 -19.38
CA LEU A 192 3.33 14.09 -20.09
C LEU A 192 4.18 14.96 -19.14
N PRO A 193 5.53 14.87 -19.22
CA PRO A 193 6.46 15.76 -18.51
C PRO A 193 6.55 17.18 -19.13
N ASP A 194 5.73 17.51 -20.13
CA ASP A 194 5.67 18.83 -20.76
C ASP A 194 5.16 19.90 -19.78
N GLY A 195 6.05 20.74 -19.27
CA GLY A 195 5.75 21.87 -18.40
C GLY A 195 6.92 22.24 -17.48
N ASP A 196 6.70 23.25 -16.64
CA ASP A 196 7.59 23.77 -15.59
C ASP A 196 7.32 23.19 -14.20
N HIS A 197 6.25 22.39 -14.08
CA HIS A 197 5.73 21.82 -12.84
C HIS A 197 6.76 21.02 -12.03
N ASP A 198 6.63 21.08 -10.71
CA ASP A 198 7.55 20.42 -9.77
C ASP A 198 7.26 18.91 -9.61
N LEU A 199 8.18 18.21 -8.91
CA LEU A 199 8.05 16.78 -8.63
C LEU A 199 6.77 16.46 -7.84
N LYS A 200 6.36 17.32 -6.90
CA LYS A 200 5.16 17.11 -6.06
C LYS A 200 3.87 17.25 -6.85
N ARG A 201 3.78 18.21 -7.78
CA ARG A 201 2.66 18.35 -8.72
C ARG A 201 2.54 17.13 -9.64
N CYS A 202 3.66 16.62 -10.14
CA CYS A 202 3.67 15.37 -10.92
C CYS A 202 3.19 14.18 -10.08
N GLN A 203 3.66 14.06 -8.83
CA GLN A 203 3.21 13.01 -7.90
C GLN A 203 1.71 13.10 -7.64
N TYR A 204 1.19 14.28 -7.30
CA TYR A 204 -0.23 14.52 -7.04
C TYR A 204 -1.11 14.13 -8.23
N VAL A 205 -0.74 14.56 -9.44
CA VAL A 205 -1.51 14.23 -10.65
C VAL A 205 -1.45 12.73 -10.94
N THR A 206 -0.27 12.10 -10.78
CA THR A 206 -0.12 10.64 -10.92
C THR A 206 -1.00 9.87 -9.93
N GLU A 207 -1.08 10.32 -8.67
CA GLU A 207 -1.95 9.72 -7.66
C GLU A 207 -3.45 9.85 -8.01
N LYS A 208 -3.90 11.01 -8.53
CA LYS A 208 -5.31 11.18 -8.93
C LYS A 208 -5.66 10.38 -10.19
N VAL A 209 -4.77 10.32 -11.18
CA VAL A 209 -4.96 9.56 -12.42
C VAL A 209 -5.01 8.06 -12.15
N LEU A 210 -4.04 7.52 -11.42
CA LEU A 210 -3.99 6.08 -11.15
C LEU A 210 -5.14 5.60 -10.26
N ALA A 211 -5.59 6.42 -9.29
CA ALA A 211 -6.78 6.10 -8.50
C ALA A 211 -8.05 5.98 -9.38
N ALA A 212 -8.23 6.88 -10.34
CA ALA A 212 -9.34 6.82 -11.29
C ALA A 212 -9.23 5.61 -12.23
N VAL A 213 -8.03 5.32 -12.74
CA VAL A 213 -7.76 4.13 -13.57
C VAL A 213 -8.10 2.84 -12.84
N TYR A 214 -7.62 2.62 -11.61
CA TYR A 214 -7.92 1.38 -10.88
C TYR A 214 -9.39 1.27 -10.43
N LYS A 215 -10.07 2.39 -10.18
CA LYS A 215 -11.53 2.38 -9.99
C LYS A 215 -12.26 1.92 -11.26
N ALA A 216 -11.91 2.46 -12.43
CA ALA A 216 -12.51 2.06 -13.70
C ALA A 216 -12.19 0.59 -14.06
N LEU A 217 -10.97 0.11 -13.82
CA LEU A 217 -10.60 -1.30 -14.01
C LEU A 217 -11.47 -2.24 -13.14
N SER A 218 -11.74 -1.85 -11.88
CA SER A 218 -12.64 -2.57 -10.98
C SER A 218 -14.09 -2.57 -11.51
N ASP A 219 -14.58 -1.42 -11.96
CA ASP A 219 -15.95 -1.24 -12.45
C ASP A 219 -16.22 -2.04 -13.74
N HIS A 220 -15.22 -2.23 -14.59
CA HIS A 220 -15.29 -3.05 -15.82
C HIS A 220 -14.83 -4.51 -15.60
N HIS A 221 -14.72 -4.93 -14.33
CA HIS A 221 -14.43 -6.30 -13.88
C HIS A 221 -13.10 -6.88 -14.40
N VAL A 222 -12.10 -6.02 -14.61
CA VAL A 222 -10.79 -6.40 -15.15
C VAL A 222 -10.00 -7.19 -14.10
N TYR A 223 -9.50 -8.37 -14.49
CA TYR A 223 -8.74 -9.26 -13.63
C TYR A 223 -7.28 -8.77 -13.52
N LEU A 224 -6.92 -8.17 -12.38
CA LEU A 224 -5.68 -7.38 -12.26
C LEU A 224 -4.41 -8.22 -12.34
N GLU A 225 -4.45 -9.44 -11.83
CA GLU A 225 -3.41 -10.48 -11.90
C GLU A 225 -3.09 -10.91 -13.34
N GLY A 226 -3.92 -10.51 -14.31
CA GLY A 226 -3.75 -10.68 -15.75
C GLY A 226 -3.65 -9.37 -16.53
N THR A 227 -3.16 -8.27 -15.93
CA THR A 227 -2.83 -7.00 -16.60
C THR A 227 -1.37 -6.59 -16.33
N LEU A 228 -0.89 -5.51 -16.94
CA LEU A 228 0.32 -4.79 -16.51
C LEU A 228 0.08 -3.27 -16.59
N LEU A 229 0.71 -2.48 -15.71
CA LEU A 229 0.64 -1.02 -15.78
C LEU A 229 1.89 -0.45 -16.46
N LYS A 230 1.71 0.50 -17.37
CA LYS A 230 2.79 1.28 -17.99
C LYS A 230 2.60 2.77 -17.68
N PRO A 231 2.96 3.23 -16.48
CA PRO A 231 2.86 4.64 -16.12
C PRO A 231 4.12 5.38 -16.56
N ASN A 232 4.04 6.72 -16.58
CA ASN A 232 5.21 7.57 -16.43
C ASN A 232 5.89 7.31 -15.08
N MET A 233 7.20 7.58 -15.01
CA MET A 233 7.84 7.85 -13.71
C MET A 233 7.31 9.20 -13.18
N VAL A 234 7.36 9.39 -11.86
CA VAL A 234 7.08 10.68 -11.25
C VAL A 234 8.37 11.52 -11.31
N THR A 235 8.45 12.41 -12.30
CA THR A 235 9.57 13.31 -12.53
C THR A 235 9.10 14.77 -12.45
N PRO A 236 9.98 15.77 -12.24
CA PRO A 236 9.65 17.15 -12.57
C PRO A 236 9.30 17.30 -14.07
N GLY A 237 8.67 18.41 -14.42
CA GLY A 237 8.46 18.80 -15.82
C GLY A 237 9.77 19.21 -16.50
N HIS A 238 9.86 19.05 -17.83
CA HIS A 238 11.06 19.32 -18.62
C HIS A 238 11.60 20.77 -18.47
N ALA A 239 10.74 21.75 -18.24
CA ALA A 239 11.11 23.15 -18.04
C ALA A 239 11.30 23.52 -16.55
N CYS A 240 11.19 22.56 -15.63
CA CYS A 240 11.37 22.82 -14.20
C CYS A 240 12.83 23.22 -13.90
N THR A 241 12.99 24.34 -13.21
CA THR A 241 14.29 24.88 -12.81
C THR A 241 14.93 24.07 -11.68
N THR A 242 14.11 23.57 -10.74
CA THR A 242 14.55 22.69 -9.66
C THR A 242 15.03 21.34 -10.22
N LYS A 243 16.20 20.90 -9.77
CA LYS A 243 16.74 19.57 -10.05
C LYS A 243 16.54 18.66 -8.84
N TYR A 244 16.29 17.40 -9.12
CA TYR A 244 15.97 16.36 -8.15
C TYR A 244 16.88 15.16 -8.39
N ALA A 245 17.28 14.48 -7.31
CA ALA A 245 18.08 13.27 -7.40
C ALA A 245 17.25 12.06 -7.89
N PRO A 246 17.88 11.03 -8.49
CA PRO A 246 17.21 9.78 -8.84
C PRO A 246 16.47 9.13 -7.66
N GLU A 247 16.99 9.29 -6.45
CA GLU A 247 16.42 8.80 -5.19
C GLU A 247 15.09 9.51 -4.85
N GLU A 248 14.96 10.80 -5.17
CA GLU A 248 13.73 11.57 -4.97
C GLU A 248 12.67 11.19 -6.01
N ILE A 249 13.07 11.08 -7.28
CA ILE A 249 12.24 10.57 -8.38
C ILE A 249 11.73 9.16 -8.04
N ALA A 250 12.61 8.30 -7.53
CA ALA A 250 12.27 6.96 -7.08
C ALA A 250 11.29 6.95 -5.90
N PHE A 251 11.55 7.75 -4.87
CA PHE A 251 10.69 7.84 -3.70
C PHE A 251 9.28 8.36 -4.06
N ALA A 252 9.20 9.41 -4.87
CA ALA A 252 7.93 9.97 -5.36
C ALA A 252 7.16 8.96 -6.23
N THR A 253 7.86 8.27 -7.15
CA THR A 253 7.28 7.26 -8.04
C THR A 253 6.74 6.06 -7.25
N VAL A 254 7.55 5.48 -6.37
CA VAL A 254 7.15 4.32 -5.57
C VAL A 254 6.07 4.69 -4.54
N THR A 255 6.07 5.92 -4.02
CA THR A 255 4.98 6.43 -3.15
C THR A 255 3.66 6.56 -3.91
N ALA A 256 3.66 7.16 -5.10
CA ALA A 256 2.44 7.31 -5.92
C ALA A 256 1.82 5.96 -6.29
N LEU A 257 2.66 5.00 -6.70
CA LEU A 257 2.21 3.62 -6.99
C LEU A 257 1.65 2.94 -5.73
N ARG A 258 2.35 3.04 -4.59
CA ARG A 258 1.91 2.47 -3.30
C ARG A 258 0.60 3.03 -2.76
N ARG A 259 0.18 4.22 -3.19
CA ARG A 259 -1.08 4.86 -2.80
C ARG A 259 -2.26 4.52 -3.71
N THR A 260 -2.04 3.89 -4.86
CA THR A 260 -3.06 3.78 -5.93
C THR A 260 -3.18 2.40 -6.58
N VAL A 261 -2.08 1.67 -6.70
CA VAL A 261 -2.04 0.38 -7.38
C VAL A 261 -2.43 -0.74 -6.39
N PRO A 262 -3.33 -1.67 -6.74
CA PRO A 262 -3.58 -2.87 -5.94
C PRO A 262 -2.43 -3.88 -6.05
N PRO A 263 -2.09 -4.61 -4.96
CA PRO A 263 -0.98 -5.59 -4.96
C PRO A 263 -1.24 -6.84 -5.81
N ALA A 264 -2.43 -7.00 -6.39
CA ALA A 264 -2.79 -8.09 -7.31
C ALA A 264 -2.17 -7.92 -8.71
N VAL A 265 -1.79 -6.70 -9.11
CA VAL A 265 -1.10 -6.48 -10.39
C VAL A 265 0.25 -7.23 -10.36
N PRO A 266 0.69 -7.93 -11.43
CA PRO A 266 2.00 -8.60 -11.46
C PRO A 266 3.19 -7.65 -11.55
N GLY A 267 3.08 -6.60 -12.38
CA GLY A 267 4.21 -5.71 -12.65
C GLY A 267 3.85 -4.34 -13.24
N ILE A 268 4.78 -3.42 -13.03
CA ILE A 268 4.78 -2.05 -13.52
C ILE A 268 5.95 -1.92 -14.51
N THR A 269 5.65 -1.61 -15.76
CA THR A 269 6.61 -1.60 -16.88
C THR A 269 6.75 -0.16 -17.39
N PHE A 270 7.55 0.68 -16.74
CA PHE A 270 7.59 2.13 -16.96
C PHE A 270 7.85 2.53 -18.41
N LEU A 271 7.20 3.60 -18.87
CA LEU A 271 7.63 4.32 -20.08
C LEU A 271 8.80 5.24 -19.75
N SER A 272 9.79 5.34 -20.66
CA SER A 272 10.93 6.25 -20.47
C SER A 272 10.55 7.73 -20.65
N GLY A 273 9.43 8.02 -21.32
CA GLY A 273 8.96 9.37 -21.56
C GLY A 273 9.98 10.18 -22.36
N GLY A 274 10.35 11.35 -21.83
CA GLY A 274 11.36 12.26 -22.39
C GLY A 274 12.83 11.93 -22.09
N GLN A 275 13.09 11.06 -21.11
CA GLN A 275 14.42 10.79 -20.57
C GLN A 275 15.42 10.29 -21.62
N SER A 276 16.70 10.61 -21.40
CA SER A 276 17.81 9.93 -22.08
C SER A 276 17.88 8.44 -21.72
N GLU A 277 18.68 7.69 -22.47
CA GLU A 277 18.85 6.25 -22.23
C GLU A 277 19.44 5.97 -20.83
N GLU A 278 20.30 6.86 -20.33
CA GLU A 278 21.01 6.69 -19.06
C GLU A 278 20.16 7.13 -17.86
N GLU A 279 19.50 8.29 -17.91
CA GLU A 279 18.54 8.72 -16.88
C GLU A 279 17.45 7.66 -16.66
N ALA A 280 16.93 7.08 -17.75
CA ALA A 280 15.89 6.05 -17.69
C ALA A 280 16.38 4.74 -17.02
N SER A 281 17.68 4.42 -17.08
CA SER A 281 18.26 3.27 -16.38
C SER A 281 18.61 3.61 -14.93
N ILE A 282 19.19 4.78 -14.67
CA ILE A 282 19.54 5.26 -13.32
C ILE A 282 18.27 5.41 -12.46
N ASN A 283 17.21 6.03 -12.98
CA ASN A 283 15.94 6.20 -12.27
C ASN A 283 15.24 4.86 -12.02
N LEU A 284 15.31 3.91 -12.95
CA LEU A 284 14.75 2.55 -12.75
C LEU A 284 15.50 1.77 -11.66
N ASN A 285 16.83 1.89 -11.63
CA ASN A 285 17.68 1.33 -10.60
C ASN A 285 17.37 1.95 -9.22
N ALA A 286 17.25 3.29 -9.15
CA ALA A 286 16.85 3.98 -7.93
C ALA A 286 15.44 3.57 -7.46
N ILE A 287 14.49 3.39 -8.38
CA ILE A 287 13.12 2.88 -8.12
C ILE A 287 13.16 1.50 -7.47
N ASN A 288 14.02 0.59 -7.95
CA ASN A 288 14.17 -0.74 -7.33
C ASN A 288 14.90 -0.70 -5.99
N LYS A 289 15.93 0.14 -5.86
CA LYS A 289 16.69 0.34 -4.60
C LYS A 289 15.96 1.18 -3.54
N CYS A 290 14.87 1.87 -3.90
CA CYS A 290 14.03 2.62 -2.97
C CYS A 290 13.59 1.75 -1.77
N PRO A 291 13.75 2.19 -0.50
CA PRO A 291 13.52 1.36 0.68
C PRO A 291 12.04 1.01 0.95
N LEU A 292 11.11 1.59 0.20
CA LEU A 292 9.69 1.29 0.29
C LEU A 292 9.36 -0.13 -0.22
N HIS A 293 8.37 -0.77 0.40
CA HIS A 293 7.89 -2.09 0.00
C HIS A 293 7.16 -2.06 -1.35
N LYS A 294 7.62 -2.92 -2.27
CA LYS A 294 7.14 -3.05 -3.66
C LYS A 294 6.57 -4.46 -3.86
N PRO A 295 5.24 -4.66 -3.87
CA PRO A 295 4.65 -5.98 -4.15
C PRO A 295 4.74 -6.36 -5.63
N TRP A 296 4.86 -5.37 -6.52
CA TRP A 296 4.99 -5.53 -7.98
C TRP A 296 6.44 -5.76 -8.42
N ALA A 297 6.63 -6.43 -9.55
CA ALA A 297 7.86 -6.23 -10.34
C ALA A 297 7.91 -4.79 -10.88
N LEU A 298 9.04 -4.09 -10.72
CA LEU A 298 9.24 -2.73 -11.26
C LEU A 298 10.32 -2.77 -12.36
N THR A 299 9.89 -2.70 -13.62
CA THR A 299 10.75 -2.89 -14.80
C THR A 299 10.42 -1.89 -15.92
N PHE A 300 11.04 -2.03 -17.09
CA PHE A 300 10.96 -1.12 -18.22
C PHE A 300 9.96 -1.58 -19.31
N SER A 301 9.37 -0.61 -20.02
CA SER A 301 8.76 -0.79 -21.34
C SER A 301 9.20 0.34 -22.27
N TYR A 302 10.45 0.24 -22.72
CA TYR A 302 11.19 1.36 -23.28
C TYR A 302 11.24 1.31 -24.80
N GLY A 303 10.94 2.48 -25.40
CA GLY A 303 11.18 2.75 -26.82
C GLY A 303 12.54 3.42 -26.98
N ARG A 304 12.55 4.76 -26.94
CA ARG A 304 13.77 5.59 -27.06
C ARG A 304 14.93 5.14 -26.17
N ALA A 305 14.68 4.82 -24.90
CA ALA A 305 15.73 4.45 -23.94
C ALA A 305 16.41 3.08 -24.17
N LEU A 306 15.96 2.31 -25.18
CA LEU A 306 16.65 1.11 -25.70
C LEU A 306 17.14 1.27 -27.15
N GLN A 307 16.83 2.41 -27.81
CA GLN A 307 16.85 2.51 -29.27
C GLN A 307 17.62 3.73 -29.80
N ALA A 308 17.88 4.77 -29.01
CA ALA A 308 18.42 6.03 -29.52
C ALA A 308 19.88 5.88 -29.97
N SER A 309 20.73 5.22 -29.17
CA SER A 309 22.12 4.95 -29.55
C SER A 309 22.20 3.91 -30.68
N ALA A 310 21.35 2.88 -30.67
CA ALA A 310 21.26 1.87 -31.74
C ALA A 310 20.87 2.50 -33.10
N LEU A 311 19.83 3.35 -33.12
CA LEU A 311 19.39 4.09 -34.30
C LEU A 311 20.50 5.00 -34.83
N LYS A 312 21.18 5.74 -33.94
CA LYS A 312 22.29 6.64 -34.29
C LYS A 312 23.49 5.87 -34.84
N ALA A 313 23.89 4.76 -34.20
CA ALA A 313 24.97 3.90 -34.65
C ALA A 313 24.65 3.24 -36.01
N TRP A 314 23.38 2.90 -36.27
CA TRP A 314 22.95 2.38 -37.57
C TRP A 314 23.09 3.43 -38.68
N SER A 315 22.56 4.65 -38.48
CA SER A 315 22.59 5.73 -39.49
C SER A 315 22.07 5.31 -40.89
N GLY A 316 21.08 4.40 -40.94
CA GLY A 316 20.49 3.90 -42.19
C GLY A 316 21.33 2.89 -42.98
N LYS A 317 22.52 2.54 -42.48
CA LYS A 317 23.58 1.84 -43.23
C LYS A 317 23.65 0.36 -42.87
N LYS A 318 23.58 -0.54 -43.87
CA LYS A 318 23.53 -1.99 -43.63
C LYS A 318 24.86 -2.52 -43.04
N GLU A 319 25.99 -1.89 -43.39
CA GLU A 319 27.32 -2.18 -42.85
C GLU A 319 27.44 -1.90 -41.33
N ASN A 320 26.63 -0.98 -40.78
CA ASN A 320 26.63 -0.62 -39.36
C ASN A 320 25.82 -1.58 -38.47
N LEU A 321 25.20 -2.63 -39.02
CA LEU A 321 24.27 -3.53 -38.32
C LEU A 321 24.80 -4.01 -36.96
N LYS A 322 26.04 -4.53 -36.91
CA LYS A 322 26.63 -5.05 -35.67
C LYS A 322 26.87 -3.97 -34.61
N ASN A 323 27.33 -2.79 -35.02
CA ASN A 323 27.58 -1.68 -34.09
C ASN A 323 26.27 -1.19 -33.46
N ALA A 324 25.21 -1.10 -34.27
CA ALA A 324 23.87 -0.74 -33.81
C ALA A 324 23.24 -1.80 -32.88
N GLN A 325 23.46 -3.08 -33.18
CA GLN A 325 23.05 -4.18 -32.29
C GLN A 325 23.79 -4.13 -30.95
N GLU A 326 25.10 -3.82 -30.95
CA GLU A 326 25.87 -3.70 -29.70
C GLU A 326 25.34 -2.58 -28.80
N GLU A 327 24.97 -1.41 -29.34
CA GLU A 327 24.36 -0.34 -28.54
C GLU A 327 22.98 -0.72 -27.98
N TYR A 328 22.16 -1.47 -28.74
CA TYR A 328 20.91 -2.03 -28.23
C TYR A 328 21.17 -3.05 -27.10
N VAL A 329 22.13 -3.96 -27.28
CA VAL A 329 22.51 -4.96 -26.27
C VAL A 329 23.00 -4.29 -24.98
N LYS A 330 23.84 -3.24 -25.09
CA LYS A 330 24.29 -2.45 -23.93
C LYS A 330 23.10 -1.86 -23.15
N ARG A 331 22.13 -1.22 -23.82
CA ARG A 331 20.95 -0.67 -23.12
C ARG A 331 20.04 -1.78 -22.58
N ALA A 332 19.92 -2.92 -23.25
CA ALA A 332 19.14 -4.06 -22.75
C ALA A 332 19.75 -4.63 -21.45
N LEU A 333 21.07 -4.84 -21.41
CA LEU A 333 21.80 -5.30 -20.22
C LEU A 333 21.74 -4.28 -19.07
N ALA A 334 21.96 -2.99 -19.35
CA ALA A 334 21.89 -1.93 -18.34
C ALA A 334 20.49 -1.87 -17.68
N ASN A 335 19.42 -1.95 -18.47
CA ASN A 335 18.05 -1.94 -17.94
C ASN A 335 17.66 -3.27 -17.27
N SER A 336 18.21 -4.40 -17.71
CA SER A 336 18.06 -5.72 -17.05
C SER A 336 18.68 -5.74 -15.65
N LEU A 337 19.80 -5.07 -15.45
CA LEU A 337 20.39 -4.86 -14.11
C LEU A 337 19.56 -3.86 -13.29
N ALA A 338 19.09 -2.77 -13.91
CA ALA A 338 18.29 -1.75 -13.23
C ALA A 338 16.91 -2.23 -12.74
N CYS A 339 16.35 -3.31 -13.31
CA CYS A 339 15.11 -3.93 -12.82
C CYS A 339 15.31 -5.11 -11.84
N GLN A 340 16.55 -5.38 -11.41
CA GLN A 340 16.83 -6.38 -10.38
C GLN A 340 16.77 -5.75 -8.98
N VAL A 341 16.41 -6.59 -8.00
CA VAL A 341 16.42 -6.22 -6.57
C VAL A 341 17.52 -7.02 -5.88
N GLU A 342 18.60 -6.33 -5.50
CA GLU A 342 19.68 -6.88 -4.68
C GLU A 342 19.09 -7.52 -3.40
N GLY A 343 19.25 -8.83 -3.25
CA GLY A 343 18.82 -9.59 -2.07
C GLY A 343 17.72 -10.64 -2.27
N ARG A 344 16.96 -10.61 -3.38
CA ARG A 344 16.06 -11.75 -3.72
C ARG A 344 16.86 -12.93 -4.28
N LYS A 345 17.35 -13.81 -3.40
CA LYS A 345 17.69 -15.19 -3.79
C LYS A 345 16.43 -15.92 -4.26
N GLU A 346 16.56 -16.80 -5.24
CA GLU A 346 15.44 -17.60 -5.77
C GLU A 346 14.97 -18.64 -4.74
N GLY A 347 13.99 -18.25 -3.93
CA GLY A 347 13.40 -19.07 -2.87
C GLY A 347 12.43 -20.14 -3.39
N GLY A 348 12.92 -21.08 -4.21
CA GLY A 348 12.17 -22.29 -4.53
C GLY A 348 11.95 -23.15 -3.27
N LEU A 349 10.72 -23.63 -3.05
CA LEU A 349 10.38 -24.43 -1.86
C LEU A 349 11.22 -25.71 -1.78
N ARG A 350 12.10 -25.80 -0.78
CA ARG A 350 12.57 -27.06 -0.19
C ARG A 350 12.70 -26.92 1.32
N LEU A 351 12.06 -27.84 2.05
CA LEU A 351 12.20 -28.01 3.50
C LEU A 351 13.45 -28.84 3.79
N GLY A 352 14.25 -28.42 4.77
CA GLY A 352 15.46 -29.10 5.22
C GLY A 352 16.10 -28.37 6.42
N PRO A 353 16.59 -29.07 7.45
CA PRO A 353 16.84 -28.44 8.75
C PRO A 353 18.26 -27.88 8.94
N GLY A 354 18.32 -26.72 9.60
CA GLY A 354 19.24 -26.45 10.71
C GLY A 354 20.75 -26.29 10.46
N SER A 355 21.21 -25.04 10.37
CA SER A 355 22.44 -24.61 11.07
C SER A 355 22.39 -23.12 11.40
N ARG A 356 22.67 -22.74 12.66
CA ARG A 356 22.73 -21.33 13.09
C ARG A 356 24.09 -20.72 12.74
N ARG A 357 24.10 -19.47 12.27
CA ARG A 357 25.21 -18.51 12.50
C ARG A 357 24.63 -17.11 12.71
N GLU A 358 25.01 -16.49 13.82
CA GLU A 358 24.70 -15.11 14.16
C GLU A 358 25.69 -14.15 13.47
N PRO A 359 25.29 -12.87 13.30
CA PRO A 359 26.20 -11.74 13.44
C PRO A 359 25.83 -10.89 14.66
N GLN A 360 26.85 -10.50 15.41
CA GLN A 360 26.73 -9.84 16.71
C GLN A 360 26.06 -8.46 16.66
N SER A 361 25.50 -8.06 17.81
CA SER A 361 24.95 -6.73 18.07
C SER A 361 25.99 -5.61 17.98
N SER A 362 25.61 -4.49 17.38
CA SER A 362 26.15 -3.17 17.73
C SER A 362 25.02 -2.16 17.77
N CYS A 363 24.69 -1.67 18.98
CA CYS A 363 23.62 -0.71 19.22
C CYS A 363 24.22 0.64 19.61
N TYR A 364 24.11 1.65 18.74
CA TYR A 364 24.48 3.03 19.07
C TYR A 364 23.63 4.06 18.30
N CYS A 365 23.71 5.32 18.75
CA CYS A 365 23.21 6.53 18.08
C CYS A 365 21.69 6.81 18.12
N LEU A 366 21.10 6.83 19.31
CA LEU A 366 20.03 7.79 19.64
C LEU A 366 20.61 8.98 20.43
N ARG A 367 21.18 9.99 19.74
CA ARG A 367 21.39 11.34 20.32
C ARG A 367 21.73 12.42 19.26
N ARG A 368 21.01 13.54 19.40
CA ARG A 368 21.20 14.90 18.82
C ARG A 368 20.73 15.16 17.37
N SER A 369 20.09 16.32 17.24
CA SER A 369 19.89 17.12 16.01
C SER A 369 18.90 16.63 14.94
N CYS A 370 17.60 16.66 15.24
CA CYS A 370 16.55 16.78 14.21
C CYS A 370 16.21 18.26 13.95
N PRO A 371 16.29 18.71 12.69
CA PRO A 371 15.25 19.52 12.06
C PRO A 371 14.27 18.61 11.29
N ASP A 372 12.98 18.94 11.38
CA ASP A 372 11.81 18.35 10.70
C ASP A 372 11.44 16.85 11.00
N PRO A 373 10.13 16.49 11.02
CA PRO A 373 9.67 15.23 11.61
C PRO A 373 9.39 14.08 10.61
N PRO A 374 9.99 12.88 10.78
CA PRO A 374 9.79 11.73 9.88
C PRO A 374 8.48 10.94 10.14
N GLY A 375 7.35 11.63 10.32
CA GLY A 375 6.09 11.02 10.76
C GLY A 375 5.33 10.21 9.70
N GLY A 376 5.33 10.68 8.44
CA GLY A 376 4.37 10.24 7.41
C GLY A 376 4.41 8.75 7.04
N GLU A 377 5.59 8.12 7.01
CA GLU A 377 5.68 6.70 6.64
C GLU A 377 5.11 5.76 7.70
N ARG A 378 5.37 6.03 8.99
CA ARG A 378 4.87 5.21 10.09
C ARG A 378 3.34 5.33 10.17
N TRP A 379 2.84 6.54 10.00
CA TRP A 379 1.41 6.84 9.89
C TRP A 379 0.73 6.08 8.74
N LEU A 380 1.26 6.18 7.50
CA LEU A 380 0.70 5.45 6.35
C LEU A 380 0.75 3.92 6.54
N LYS A 381 1.81 3.38 7.15
CA LYS A 381 1.90 1.94 7.48
C LYS A 381 0.86 1.53 8.53
N SER A 382 0.66 2.31 9.59
CA SER A 382 -0.35 1.99 10.60
C SER A 382 -1.75 2.07 10.03
N VAL A 383 -2.13 3.17 9.35
CA VAL A 383 -3.45 3.28 8.70
C VAL A 383 -3.70 2.09 7.78
N THR A 384 -2.72 1.69 6.95
CA THR A 384 -2.86 0.52 6.05
C THR A 384 -3.14 -0.80 6.78
N LEU A 385 -2.56 -1.00 7.97
CA LEU A 385 -2.80 -2.21 8.78
C LEU A 385 -4.13 -2.14 9.51
N THR A 386 -4.45 -1.00 10.13
CA THR A 386 -5.66 -0.85 10.95
C THR A 386 -6.93 -0.78 10.08
N VAL A 387 -6.84 -0.28 8.83
CA VAL A 387 -7.91 -0.34 7.80
C VAL A 387 -8.39 -1.76 7.52
N ARG A 388 -7.51 -2.76 7.65
CA ARG A 388 -7.83 -4.18 7.36
C ARG A 388 -8.50 -4.93 8.51
N LEU A 389 -8.63 -4.32 9.69
CA LEU A 389 -9.24 -4.97 10.84
C LEU A 389 -10.78 -4.91 10.78
N ASN A 390 -11.44 -5.94 11.29
CA ASN A 390 -12.88 -5.93 11.58
C ASN A 390 -13.14 -5.25 12.94
N ASN A 391 -14.35 -4.73 13.16
CA ASN A 391 -14.69 -4.09 14.44
C ASN A 391 -14.71 -5.06 15.63
N CYS A 392 -14.91 -6.36 15.35
CA CYS A 392 -14.68 -7.48 16.25
C CYS A 392 -13.76 -8.46 15.52
N GLY A 393 -12.48 -8.46 15.89
CA GLY A 393 -11.44 -9.31 15.29
C GLY A 393 -11.20 -10.59 16.09
N ALA A 394 -11.10 -11.74 15.41
CA ALA A 394 -10.85 -13.05 16.02
C ALA A 394 -9.34 -13.35 16.15
N VAL A 395 -8.96 -14.05 17.22
CA VAL A 395 -7.57 -14.37 17.60
C VAL A 395 -7.60 -15.48 18.70
N ASN A 396 -7.21 -16.75 18.52
CA ASN A 396 -5.98 -17.42 18.07
C ASN A 396 -4.85 -17.48 19.15
N SER A 397 -5.08 -18.13 20.32
CA SER A 397 -4.22 -18.32 21.54
C SER A 397 -2.67 -18.33 21.40
N SER A 398 -1.89 -18.15 22.48
CA SER A 398 -2.16 -17.70 23.88
C SER A 398 -1.82 -16.21 24.07
N ARG A 399 -2.26 -15.53 25.14
CA ARG A 399 -2.25 -14.04 25.20
C ARG A 399 -1.95 -13.41 26.55
N ARG A 400 -1.36 -12.21 26.48
CA ARG A 400 -1.43 -11.18 27.51
C ARG A 400 -2.39 -10.06 27.10
N VAL A 401 -3.30 -9.68 27.99
CA VAL A 401 -4.33 -8.66 27.78
C VAL A 401 -4.13 -7.52 28.76
N CYS A 402 -4.11 -6.30 28.25
CA CYS A 402 -3.80 -5.07 28.96
C CYS A 402 -4.98 -4.09 28.87
N GLY A 403 -5.29 -3.44 29.98
CA GLY A 403 -6.24 -2.32 30.04
C GLY A 403 -5.59 -0.99 29.68
N ASP A 404 -6.19 0.08 30.20
CA ASP A 404 -5.75 1.47 30.05
C ASP A 404 -4.24 1.69 30.34
N ILE A 405 -3.63 2.63 29.60
CA ILE A 405 -2.20 2.99 29.72
C ILE A 405 -1.99 4.51 29.95
N HIS A 406 -2.91 5.39 29.52
CA HIS A 406 -2.93 6.85 29.77
C HIS A 406 -1.56 7.54 29.68
N GLY A 407 -0.88 7.40 28.53
CA GLY A 407 0.39 8.09 28.27
C GLY A 407 1.54 7.80 29.22
N GLN A 408 1.47 6.75 30.04
CA GLN A 408 2.48 6.38 31.03
C GLN A 408 3.64 5.55 30.42
N PHE A 409 4.39 6.15 29.49
CA PHE A 409 5.43 5.48 28.68
C PHE A 409 6.45 4.63 29.46
N TYR A 410 6.92 5.10 30.63
CA TYR A 410 7.87 4.34 31.45
C TYR A 410 7.24 3.11 32.10
N ASP A 411 5.95 3.18 32.40
CA ASP A 411 5.18 2.09 33.00
C ASP A 411 4.74 1.09 31.92
N LEU A 412 4.47 1.54 30.69
CA LEU A 412 4.35 0.67 29.51
C LEU A 412 5.65 -0.09 29.21
N LYS A 413 6.83 0.51 29.45
CA LYS A 413 8.10 -0.22 29.36
C LYS A 413 8.24 -1.29 30.45
N GLU A 414 7.73 -1.02 31.65
CA GLU A 414 7.73 -1.99 32.76
C GLU A 414 6.74 -3.14 32.48
N LEU A 415 5.57 -2.84 31.91
CA LEU A 415 4.60 -3.81 31.39
C LEU A 415 5.25 -4.80 30.41
N PHE A 416 6.06 -4.33 29.45
CA PHE A 416 6.82 -5.23 28.57
C PHE A 416 7.95 -5.98 29.31
N ARG A 417 8.55 -5.40 30.36
CA ARG A 417 9.58 -6.07 31.17
C ARG A 417 9.02 -7.25 31.98
N VAL A 418 7.81 -7.13 32.52
CA VAL A 418 7.16 -8.18 33.32
C VAL A 418 6.32 -9.14 32.48
N GLY A 419 5.66 -8.63 31.42
CA GLY A 419 4.87 -9.41 30.48
C GLY A 419 5.66 -10.01 29.31
N GLY A 420 6.97 -9.80 29.24
CA GLY A 420 7.85 -10.40 28.23
C GLY A 420 7.85 -9.73 26.85
N ASP A 421 8.91 -10.00 26.09
CA ASP A 421 9.18 -9.35 24.81
C ASP A 421 8.29 -9.83 23.64
N VAL A 422 8.40 -9.10 22.53
CA VAL A 422 7.64 -9.30 21.27
C VAL A 422 8.66 -9.46 20.13
N PRO A 423 8.63 -10.55 19.32
CA PRO A 423 7.44 -11.31 18.89
C PRO A 423 7.10 -12.59 19.66
N GLU A 424 7.77 -12.88 20.76
CA GLU A 424 7.57 -14.08 21.57
C GLU A 424 6.18 -14.08 22.24
N THR A 425 5.75 -12.91 22.74
CA THR A 425 4.45 -12.71 23.38
C THR A 425 3.40 -12.15 22.40
N ASN A 426 2.16 -12.64 22.47
CA ASN A 426 1.00 -11.96 21.87
C ASN A 426 0.35 -11.00 22.89
N TYR A 427 0.08 -9.77 22.49
CA TYR A 427 -0.58 -8.75 23.31
C TYR A 427 -1.90 -8.24 22.69
N LEU A 428 -2.88 -7.99 23.56
CA LEU A 428 -4.09 -7.21 23.26
C LEU A 428 -4.17 -6.01 24.21
N PHE A 429 -4.19 -4.78 23.68
CA PHE A 429 -4.37 -3.56 24.47
C PHE A 429 -5.78 -2.98 24.26
N MET A 430 -6.49 -2.75 25.36
CA MET A 430 -7.91 -2.40 25.41
C MET A 430 -8.18 -0.88 25.46
N GLY A 431 -7.54 -0.13 24.56
CA GLY A 431 -7.73 1.33 24.43
C GLY A 431 -6.96 2.17 25.45
N ASP A 432 -7.22 3.48 25.40
CA ASP A 432 -6.73 4.52 26.31
C ASP A 432 -5.20 4.54 26.43
N PHE A 433 -4.56 4.81 25.28
CA PHE A 433 -3.11 4.87 25.12
C PHE A 433 -2.52 6.27 25.37
N VAL A 434 -3.38 7.30 25.37
CA VAL A 434 -3.03 8.73 25.39
C VAL A 434 -3.77 9.47 26.51
N ASP A 435 -3.46 10.77 26.68
CA ASP A 435 -3.94 11.64 27.76
C ASP A 435 -3.49 11.21 29.16
N ARG A 436 -3.70 12.08 30.17
CA ARG A 436 -3.53 11.83 31.62
C ARG A 436 -2.14 11.35 32.10
N GLY A 437 -1.18 11.20 31.19
CA GLY A 437 0.25 11.00 31.41
C GLY A 437 1.10 12.01 30.62
N PHE A 438 2.39 12.14 30.96
CA PHE A 438 3.28 13.14 30.32
C PHE A 438 3.84 12.74 28.93
N TYR A 439 3.60 11.49 28.50
CA TYR A 439 4.28 10.84 27.37
C TYR A 439 3.30 10.07 26.45
N SER A 440 2.12 10.63 26.19
CA SER A 440 1.10 10.08 25.29
C SER A 440 1.66 9.78 23.90
N VAL A 441 2.49 10.69 23.37
CA VAL A 441 3.14 10.53 22.05
C VAL A 441 4.06 9.32 22.04
N GLU A 442 4.96 9.18 23.02
CA GLU A 442 5.91 8.06 23.07
C GLU A 442 5.20 6.73 23.36
N THR A 443 4.15 6.76 24.18
CA THR A 443 3.29 5.60 24.52
C THR A 443 2.58 5.07 23.28
N PHE A 444 1.77 5.91 22.63
CA PHE A 444 1.03 5.50 21.44
C PHE A 444 1.97 5.15 20.28
N LEU A 445 3.03 5.92 20.02
CA LEU A 445 3.96 5.61 18.93
C LEU A 445 4.78 4.33 19.18
N LEU A 446 4.99 3.90 20.43
CA LEU A 446 5.58 2.59 20.73
C LEU A 446 4.61 1.46 20.37
N LEU A 447 3.37 1.50 20.90
CA LEU A 447 2.33 0.51 20.58
C LEU A 447 2.08 0.42 19.07
N LEU A 448 2.02 1.58 18.41
CA LEU A 448 1.86 1.70 16.96
C LEU A 448 3.05 1.10 16.19
N ALA A 449 4.29 1.36 16.63
CA ALA A 449 5.47 0.80 16.01
C ALA A 449 5.55 -0.73 16.18
N LEU A 450 5.13 -1.25 17.33
CA LEU A 450 5.04 -2.69 17.58
C LEU A 450 3.92 -3.33 16.71
N LYS A 451 2.74 -2.69 16.59
CA LYS A 451 1.68 -3.14 15.65
C LYS A 451 2.13 -3.11 14.18
N VAL A 452 2.94 -2.13 13.79
CA VAL A 452 3.51 -2.03 12.43
C VAL A 452 4.62 -3.07 12.18
N ARG A 453 5.35 -3.48 13.22
CA ARG A 453 6.46 -4.45 13.13
C ARG A 453 5.99 -5.90 13.24
N TYR A 454 5.00 -6.16 14.09
CA TYR A 454 4.48 -7.49 14.42
C TYR A 454 2.95 -7.50 14.37
N PRO A 455 2.35 -7.39 13.17
CA PRO A 455 0.90 -7.14 13.02
C PRO A 455 0.02 -8.26 13.57
N ASP A 456 0.53 -9.49 13.65
CA ASP A 456 -0.19 -10.66 14.16
C ASP A 456 0.09 -10.95 15.65
N ARG A 457 1.03 -10.21 16.26
CA ARG A 457 1.37 -10.31 17.70
C ARG A 457 0.74 -9.22 18.56
N ILE A 458 0.54 -8.03 18.01
CA ILE A 458 -0.10 -6.91 18.72
C ILE A 458 -1.51 -6.71 18.19
N THR A 459 -2.50 -6.61 19.08
CA THR A 459 -3.83 -6.09 18.75
C THR A 459 -4.11 -4.86 19.60
N LEU A 460 -4.62 -3.81 18.95
CA LEU A 460 -5.02 -2.55 19.59
C LEU A 460 -6.50 -2.35 19.25
N ILE A 461 -7.34 -2.19 20.27
CA ILE A 461 -8.73 -1.71 20.11
C ILE A 461 -8.83 -0.24 20.57
N ARG A 462 -9.90 0.45 20.18
CA ARG A 462 -10.14 1.87 20.48
C ARG A 462 -10.67 2.03 21.91
N GLY A 463 -10.14 2.98 22.68
CA GLY A 463 -10.75 3.50 23.90
C GLY A 463 -11.46 4.85 23.70
N ASN A 464 -12.01 5.44 24.75
CA ASN A 464 -12.68 6.74 24.62
C ASN A 464 -11.67 7.90 24.48
N HIS A 465 -10.45 7.74 25.00
CA HIS A 465 -9.35 8.70 24.78
C HIS A 465 -8.76 8.61 23.37
N GLU A 466 -9.07 7.59 22.56
CA GLU A 466 -8.79 7.58 21.12
C GLU A 466 -9.83 8.40 20.32
N SER A 467 -10.09 9.64 20.73
CA SER A 467 -11.01 10.59 20.09
C SER A 467 -10.42 12.02 20.07
N ARG A 468 -10.84 12.85 19.10
CA ARG A 468 -10.42 14.25 19.00
C ARG A 468 -10.97 15.08 20.16
N GLN A 469 -12.23 14.85 20.54
CA GLN A 469 -12.87 15.61 21.62
C GLN A 469 -12.14 15.44 22.96
N ILE A 470 -11.88 14.20 23.37
CA ILE A 470 -11.28 13.89 24.68
C ILE A 470 -9.80 14.32 24.73
N THR A 471 -9.05 14.12 23.64
CA THR A 471 -7.62 14.50 23.56
C THR A 471 -7.37 16.00 23.53
N GLN A 472 -8.39 16.82 23.26
CA GLN A 472 -8.35 18.28 23.43
C GLN A 472 -8.63 18.73 24.87
N VAL A 473 -9.12 17.84 25.75
CA VAL A 473 -9.46 18.14 27.15
C VAL A 473 -8.43 17.55 28.12
N TYR A 474 -7.92 16.34 27.88
CA TYR A 474 -7.10 15.59 28.84
C TYR A 474 -5.59 15.49 28.49
N GLY A 475 -5.15 16.28 27.51
CA GLY A 475 -3.75 16.73 27.41
C GLY A 475 -2.95 16.35 26.16
N PHE A 476 -3.38 15.38 25.35
CA PHE A 476 -2.59 14.90 24.21
C PHE A 476 -2.47 15.91 23.07
N TYR A 477 -3.50 16.74 22.83
CA TYR A 477 -3.43 17.89 21.93
C TYR A 477 -2.31 18.86 22.34
N ASP A 478 -2.31 19.27 23.61
CA ASP A 478 -1.32 20.18 24.19
C ASP A 478 0.08 19.55 24.24
N GLU A 479 0.18 18.25 24.52
CA GLU A 479 1.43 17.51 24.46
C GLU A 479 2.04 17.57 23.05
N CYS A 480 1.24 17.33 22.01
CA CYS A 480 1.69 17.42 20.62
C CYS A 480 2.09 18.86 20.24
N LEU A 481 1.25 19.85 20.57
CA LEU A 481 1.54 21.26 20.29
C LEU A 481 2.83 21.72 21.00
N ARG A 482 3.00 21.34 22.28
CA ARG A 482 4.18 21.65 23.11
C ARG A 482 5.45 20.95 22.66
N LYS A 483 5.38 19.69 22.20
CA LYS A 483 6.55 18.91 21.76
C LYS A 483 7.01 19.26 20.34
N TYR A 484 6.09 19.63 19.45
CA TYR A 484 6.37 19.79 18.01
C TYR A 484 6.08 21.19 17.44
N GLY A 485 5.59 22.14 18.24
CA GLY A 485 5.18 23.48 17.78
C GLY A 485 3.99 23.47 16.80
N SER A 486 3.33 22.31 16.64
CA SER A 486 2.28 22.11 15.64
C SER A 486 1.37 20.96 16.02
N VAL A 487 0.06 21.13 15.80
CA VAL A 487 -0.97 20.10 16.00
C VAL A 487 -0.90 18.95 14.96
N THR A 488 0.04 19.00 14.03
CA THR A 488 0.20 18.01 12.94
C THR A 488 0.36 16.57 13.47
N VAL A 489 1.08 16.38 14.59
CA VAL A 489 1.25 15.04 15.19
C VAL A 489 -0.05 14.54 15.83
N TRP A 490 -0.80 15.41 16.53
CA TRP A 490 -2.11 15.09 17.08
C TRP A 490 -3.12 14.74 15.98
N ARG A 491 -3.13 15.50 14.89
CA ARG A 491 -3.95 15.20 13.69
C ARG A 491 -3.62 13.82 13.13
N TYR A 492 -2.34 13.50 12.95
CA TYR A 492 -1.95 12.17 12.48
C TYR A 492 -2.38 11.05 13.43
N CYS A 493 -2.26 11.23 14.75
CA CYS A 493 -2.68 10.20 15.70
C CYS A 493 -4.21 10.03 15.72
N THR A 494 -4.97 11.12 15.75
CA THR A 494 -6.45 11.08 15.67
C THR A 494 -6.98 10.53 14.35
N GLU A 495 -6.32 10.81 13.23
CA GLU A 495 -6.61 10.18 11.93
C GLU A 495 -6.24 8.67 11.90
N ILE A 496 -5.44 8.13 12.83
CA ILE A 496 -5.27 6.67 13.02
C ILE A 496 -6.36 6.08 13.90
N PHE A 497 -6.79 6.80 14.95
CA PHE A 497 -7.75 6.33 15.94
C PHE A 497 -9.07 5.86 15.29
N ASP A 498 -9.53 6.56 14.25
CA ASP A 498 -10.71 6.21 13.44
C ASP A 498 -10.65 4.81 12.81
N TYR A 499 -9.45 4.23 12.67
CA TYR A 499 -9.30 2.89 12.09
C TYR A 499 -9.22 1.78 13.14
N LEU A 500 -8.99 2.08 14.43
CA LEU A 500 -8.86 1.09 15.51
C LEU A 500 -10.16 0.29 15.70
N SER A 501 -10.05 -1.03 15.83
CA SER A 501 -11.21 -1.91 16.08
C SER A 501 -11.92 -1.53 17.39
N LEU A 502 -13.25 -1.67 17.44
CA LEU A 502 -14.02 -1.36 18.65
C LEU A 502 -13.96 -2.50 19.70
N SER A 503 -13.61 -3.70 19.26
CA SER A 503 -13.55 -4.91 20.08
C SER A 503 -12.68 -6.01 19.45
N ALA A 504 -12.38 -7.05 20.23
CA ALA A 504 -11.81 -8.30 19.78
C ALA A 504 -12.55 -9.49 20.42
N ILE A 505 -12.34 -10.70 19.90
CA ILE A 505 -12.80 -11.93 20.53
C ILE A 505 -11.67 -12.93 20.61
N ILE A 506 -11.31 -13.32 21.82
CA ILE A 506 -10.26 -14.30 22.10
C ILE A 506 -10.87 -15.70 22.04
N ASP A 507 -10.35 -16.49 21.10
CA ASP A 507 -10.62 -17.92 20.90
C ASP A 507 -12.11 -18.30 20.88
N GLY A 508 -12.95 -17.36 20.43
CA GLY A 508 -14.41 -17.51 20.34
C GLY A 508 -15.17 -17.35 21.66
N LYS A 509 -14.48 -17.20 22.80
CA LYS A 509 -15.10 -17.33 24.14
C LYS A 509 -14.95 -16.13 25.08
N ILE A 510 -13.96 -15.26 24.86
CA ILE A 510 -13.80 -14.04 25.68
C ILE A 510 -13.98 -12.81 24.77
N PHE A 511 -15.02 -12.02 25.04
CA PHE A 511 -15.26 -10.76 24.32
C PHE A 511 -14.46 -9.62 24.96
N CYS A 512 -13.63 -8.94 24.18
CA CYS A 512 -12.78 -7.85 24.65
C CYS A 512 -13.25 -6.51 24.08
N VAL A 513 -13.55 -5.55 24.96
CA VAL A 513 -14.02 -4.20 24.64
C VAL A 513 -13.31 -3.19 25.55
N HIS A 514 -13.25 -1.90 25.22
CA HIS A 514 -12.69 -0.92 26.16
C HIS A 514 -13.67 -0.59 27.31
N GLY A 515 -14.86 -0.08 26.95
CA GLY A 515 -15.94 0.22 27.88
C GLY A 515 -16.81 -1.01 28.14
N GLY A 516 -18.04 -1.01 27.64
CA GLY A 516 -19.06 -1.97 28.04
C GLY A 516 -19.94 -2.48 26.92
N LEU A 517 -21.13 -2.93 27.28
CA LEU A 517 -22.19 -3.32 26.34
C LEU A 517 -23.01 -2.09 25.91
N SER A 518 -23.85 -2.26 24.87
CA SER A 518 -24.79 -1.25 24.39
C SER A 518 -26.21 -1.80 24.36
N PRO A 519 -27.25 -1.04 24.76
CA PRO A 519 -28.64 -1.47 24.60
C PRO A 519 -29.05 -1.60 23.11
N SER A 520 -28.26 -1.04 22.19
CA SER A 520 -28.44 -1.16 20.74
C SER A 520 -27.76 -2.40 20.13
N ILE A 521 -27.03 -3.20 20.93
CA ILE A 521 -26.20 -4.31 20.45
C ILE A 521 -26.51 -5.58 21.25
N GLN A 522 -27.18 -6.52 20.58
CA GLN A 522 -27.46 -7.86 21.13
C GLN A 522 -26.45 -8.90 20.62
N THR A 523 -25.79 -8.65 19.49
CA THR A 523 -24.88 -9.60 18.83
C THR A 523 -23.55 -9.00 18.39
N LEU A 524 -22.50 -9.82 18.38
CA LEU A 524 -21.16 -9.46 17.88
C LEU A 524 -21.18 -9.07 16.40
N ASP A 525 -22.10 -9.60 15.60
CA ASP A 525 -22.25 -9.20 14.19
C ASP A 525 -22.78 -7.77 14.03
N GLN A 526 -23.64 -7.28 14.94
CA GLN A 526 -24.02 -5.86 14.94
C GLN A 526 -22.80 -4.97 15.15
N ILE A 527 -21.88 -5.33 16.06
CA ILE A 527 -20.61 -4.61 16.25
C ILE A 527 -19.82 -4.57 14.93
N ARG A 528 -19.76 -5.68 14.18
CA ARG A 528 -19.06 -5.77 12.88
C ARG A 528 -19.65 -4.86 11.79
N THR A 529 -20.89 -4.37 11.94
CA THR A 529 -21.55 -3.46 10.96
C THR A 529 -21.38 -1.97 11.22
N ILE A 530 -20.96 -1.56 12.43
CA ILE A 530 -20.77 -0.14 12.79
C ILE A 530 -19.72 0.51 11.85
N ASP A 531 -20.00 1.69 11.27
CA ASP A 531 -18.91 2.46 10.66
C ASP A 531 -18.09 3.14 11.75
N ARG A 532 -16.91 2.59 12.02
CA ARG A 532 -15.97 3.11 13.02
C ARG A 532 -15.08 4.24 12.50
N LYS A 533 -15.06 4.51 11.19
CA LYS A 533 -14.09 5.38 10.49
C LYS A 533 -14.44 6.87 10.59
N GLN A 534 -14.79 7.27 11.81
CA GLN A 534 -15.26 8.59 12.18
C GLN A 534 -14.83 8.92 13.61
N GLU A 535 -15.00 10.18 13.97
CA GLU A 535 -14.95 10.61 15.37
C GLU A 535 -15.99 9.84 16.21
N VAL A 536 -15.70 9.60 17.49
CA VAL A 536 -16.65 8.95 18.40
C VAL A 536 -17.90 9.83 18.52
N PRO A 537 -19.11 9.32 18.18
CA PRO A 537 -20.35 10.08 18.34
C PRO A 537 -20.65 10.35 19.83
N HIS A 538 -21.50 11.32 20.11
CA HIS A 538 -21.93 11.61 21.48
C HIS A 538 -22.85 10.52 22.07
N ASP A 539 -23.54 9.76 21.21
CA ASP A 539 -24.54 8.76 21.58
C ASP A 539 -24.49 7.50 20.68
N GLY A 540 -25.29 6.49 21.04
CA GLY A 540 -25.49 5.29 20.24
C GLY A 540 -24.33 4.27 20.30
N PRO A 541 -24.40 3.19 19.50
CA PRO A 541 -23.66 1.94 19.73
C PRO A 541 -22.14 2.08 19.79
N MET A 542 -21.55 3.06 19.10
CA MET A 542 -20.11 3.31 19.15
C MET A 542 -19.68 4.12 20.38
N CYS A 543 -20.53 5.01 20.89
CA CYS A 543 -20.32 5.69 22.17
C CYS A 543 -20.45 4.66 23.31
N ASP A 544 -21.52 3.88 23.29
CA ASP A 544 -21.85 2.89 24.33
C ASP A 544 -20.72 1.88 24.58
N LEU A 545 -20.13 1.31 23.52
CA LEU A 545 -19.01 0.37 23.62
C LEU A 545 -17.75 0.99 24.25
N LEU A 546 -17.61 2.32 24.22
CA LEU A 546 -16.43 3.04 24.73
C LEU A 546 -16.66 3.70 26.09
N TRP A 547 -17.90 3.85 26.55
CA TRP A 547 -18.24 4.63 27.76
C TRP A 547 -19.13 3.91 28.78
N SER A 548 -19.73 2.76 28.43
CA SER A 548 -20.64 2.05 29.35
C SER A 548 -19.88 1.28 30.43
N ASP A 549 -20.50 1.12 31.60
CA ASP A 549 -19.90 0.60 32.84
C ASP A 549 -20.75 -0.49 33.52
N PRO A 550 -20.15 -1.57 34.06
CA PRO A 550 -20.87 -2.52 34.89
C PRO A 550 -21.20 -1.89 36.25
N GLU A 551 -22.44 -2.06 36.70
CA GLU A 551 -22.92 -1.60 38.01
C GLU A 551 -23.82 -2.67 38.66
N ASP A 552 -23.85 -2.75 39.99
CA ASP A 552 -24.68 -3.71 40.75
C ASP A 552 -26.18 -3.30 40.74
N THR A 553 -26.74 -3.26 39.54
CA THR A 553 -28.13 -2.92 39.20
C THR A 553 -28.80 -4.04 38.38
N THR A 554 -30.06 -3.85 38.01
CA THR A 554 -30.80 -4.73 37.08
C THR A 554 -31.11 -3.97 35.78
N GLY A 555 -30.86 -4.61 34.63
CA GLY A 555 -31.06 -4.02 33.32
C GLY A 555 -30.06 -2.91 32.99
N TRP A 556 -30.56 -1.85 32.37
CA TRP A 556 -29.78 -0.69 31.93
C TRP A 556 -30.06 0.54 32.80
N GLY A 557 -29.00 1.27 33.17
CA GLY A 557 -29.07 2.56 33.84
C GLY A 557 -28.43 3.68 33.02
N VAL A 558 -28.73 4.94 33.36
CA VAL A 558 -28.09 6.11 32.74
C VAL A 558 -26.68 6.29 33.31
N SER A 559 -25.67 6.42 32.45
CA SER A 559 -24.29 6.64 32.89
C SER A 559 -24.10 8.03 33.51
N PRO A 560 -23.48 8.15 34.69
CA PRO A 560 -23.14 9.45 35.29
C PRO A 560 -22.02 10.18 34.52
N ARG A 561 -21.37 9.51 33.55
CA ARG A 561 -20.35 10.11 32.67
C ARG A 561 -20.94 11.03 31.59
N GLY A 562 -22.27 11.02 31.41
CA GLY A 562 -22.96 11.74 30.32
C GLY A 562 -22.82 11.06 28.94
N ALA A 563 -22.23 9.86 28.90
CA ALA A 563 -21.98 9.04 27.72
C ALA A 563 -22.07 7.55 28.12
N GLY A 564 -22.58 6.71 27.22
CA GLY A 564 -22.84 5.29 27.49
C GLY A 564 -23.90 5.02 28.58
N TYR A 565 -23.92 3.78 29.06
CA TYR A 565 -24.93 3.27 30.01
C TYR A 565 -24.28 2.54 31.20
N LEU A 566 -25.02 2.39 32.29
CA LEU A 566 -24.74 1.37 33.31
C LEU A 566 -25.43 0.07 32.90
N PHE A 567 -24.81 -1.09 33.15
CA PHE A 567 -25.42 -2.39 32.84
C PHE A 567 -25.27 -3.41 33.97
N GLY A 568 -26.34 -4.15 34.26
CA GLY A 568 -26.40 -5.17 35.30
C GLY A 568 -26.03 -6.58 34.84
N SER A 569 -25.95 -7.51 35.81
CA SER A 569 -25.61 -8.92 35.57
C SER A 569 -26.57 -9.66 34.63
N ASP A 570 -27.85 -9.29 34.60
CA ASP A 570 -28.87 -9.86 33.73
C ASP A 570 -28.66 -9.48 32.25
N VAL A 571 -28.12 -8.28 31.99
CA VAL A 571 -27.74 -7.83 30.64
C VAL A 571 -26.56 -8.66 30.13
N VAL A 572 -25.57 -8.91 30.99
CA VAL A 572 -24.40 -9.73 30.65
C VAL A 572 -24.81 -11.18 30.40
N ALA A 573 -25.66 -11.76 31.25
CA ALA A 573 -26.17 -13.12 31.04
C ALA A 573 -26.91 -13.27 29.69
N GLN A 574 -27.73 -12.29 29.32
CA GLN A 574 -28.41 -12.26 28.01
C GLN A 574 -27.42 -12.13 26.84
N PHE A 575 -26.46 -11.20 26.92
CA PHE A 575 -25.48 -10.97 25.86
C PHE A 575 -24.54 -12.17 25.68
N ASN A 576 -24.07 -12.78 26.77
CA ASN A 576 -23.20 -13.94 26.73
C ASN A 576 -23.90 -15.15 26.09
N ALA A 577 -25.14 -15.44 26.52
CA ALA A 577 -25.95 -16.52 25.96
C ALA A 577 -26.32 -16.29 24.48
N ALA A 578 -26.54 -15.04 24.06
CA ALA A 578 -26.85 -14.70 22.67
C ALA A 578 -25.66 -14.82 21.71
N ASN A 579 -24.42 -14.90 22.23
CA ASN A 579 -23.19 -14.88 21.43
C ASN A 579 -22.26 -16.09 21.64
N ASP A 580 -22.66 -17.06 22.47
CA ASP A 580 -21.85 -18.23 22.89
C ASP A 580 -20.47 -17.83 23.45
N ILE A 581 -20.42 -16.75 24.24
CA ILE A 581 -19.20 -16.32 24.96
C ILE A 581 -19.33 -16.60 26.45
N ASP A 582 -18.20 -16.89 27.10
CA ASP A 582 -18.18 -17.26 28.52
C ASP A 582 -18.08 -16.01 29.42
N MET A 583 -17.30 -15.01 29.00
CA MET A 583 -17.08 -13.77 29.76
C MET A 583 -16.75 -12.54 28.89
N ILE A 584 -16.87 -11.36 29.50
CA ILE A 584 -16.43 -10.07 28.96
C ILE A 584 -15.14 -9.63 29.67
N CYS A 585 -14.16 -9.16 28.91
CA CYS A 585 -12.94 -8.52 29.41
C CYS A 585 -12.92 -7.05 28.96
N ARG A 586 -12.70 -6.12 29.89
CA ARG A 586 -12.81 -4.67 29.66
C ARG A 586 -11.80 -3.84 30.46
N ALA A 587 -11.86 -2.52 30.29
CA ALA A 587 -10.96 -1.54 30.91
C ALA A 587 -11.79 -0.34 31.45
N HIS A 588 -11.37 0.93 31.24
CA HIS A 588 -12.15 2.19 31.42
C HIS A 588 -12.58 2.58 32.87
N GLN A 589 -12.54 1.64 33.82
CA GLN A 589 -12.75 1.90 35.25
C GLN A 589 -11.42 1.68 35.99
N LEU A 590 -10.98 2.69 36.74
CA LEU A 590 -9.81 2.58 37.62
C LEU A 590 -10.03 1.48 38.66
N VAL A 591 -9.09 0.55 38.76
CA VAL A 591 -9.06 -0.47 39.81
C VAL A 591 -7.78 -0.30 40.64
N MET A 592 -7.91 -0.29 41.97
CA MET A 592 -6.78 -0.09 42.88
C MET A 592 -5.81 -1.27 42.88
N GLU A 593 -6.36 -2.47 42.75
CA GLU A 593 -5.72 -3.79 42.72
C GLU A 593 -5.25 -4.20 41.31
N GLY A 594 -5.41 -3.33 40.30
CA GLY A 594 -5.06 -3.60 38.91
C GLY A 594 -6.08 -4.45 38.12
N TYR A 595 -6.95 -5.23 38.79
CA TYR A 595 -8.06 -5.93 38.13
C TYR A 595 -9.25 -6.16 39.08
N LYS A 596 -10.48 -6.19 38.54
CA LYS A 596 -11.71 -6.42 39.30
C LYS A 596 -12.66 -7.35 38.55
N TRP A 597 -13.18 -8.36 39.24
CA TRP A 597 -14.31 -9.16 38.78
C TRP A 597 -15.65 -8.53 39.16
N HIS A 598 -16.63 -8.67 38.28
CA HIS A 598 -18.03 -8.27 38.49
C HIS A 598 -18.94 -9.46 38.13
N PHE A 599 -20.16 -9.49 38.67
CA PHE A 599 -21.25 -10.41 38.28
C PHE A 599 -20.85 -11.88 38.20
N ASN A 600 -20.41 -12.47 39.33
CA ASN A 600 -20.00 -13.88 39.43
C ASN A 600 -18.97 -14.28 38.35
N GLU A 601 -17.92 -13.46 38.20
CA GLU A 601 -16.80 -13.67 37.27
C GLU A 601 -17.16 -13.68 35.76
N THR A 602 -18.35 -13.16 35.40
CA THR A 602 -18.75 -13.02 33.98
C THR A 602 -18.23 -11.74 33.31
N VAL A 603 -17.77 -10.74 34.09
CA VAL A 603 -17.08 -9.53 33.59
C VAL A 603 -15.81 -9.27 34.38
N LEU A 604 -14.71 -9.05 33.66
CA LEU A 604 -13.40 -8.66 34.20
C LEU A 604 -13.02 -7.26 33.73
N THR A 605 -12.73 -6.37 34.66
CA THR A 605 -12.05 -5.09 34.39
C THR A 605 -10.56 -5.26 34.66
N VAL A 606 -9.71 -4.94 33.67
CA VAL A 606 -8.24 -4.94 33.76
C VAL A 606 -7.75 -3.50 33.65
N TRP A 607 -6.76 -3.13 34.47
CA TRP A 607 -6.16 -1.80 34.52
C TRP A 607 -4.64 -1.90 34.47
N SER A 608 -4.01 -1.27 33.46
CA SER A 608 -2.57 -1.45 33.18
C SER A 608 -1.71 -0.19 33.39
N ALA A 609 -2.26 0.85 34.03
CA ALA A 609 -1.58 2.11 34.34
C ALA A 609 -1.33 2.28 35.87
N PRO A 610 -0.14 1.92 36.39
CA PRO A 610 0.15 1.94 37.83
C PRO A 610 0.43 3.36 38.35
N ASN A 611 -0.02 3.65 39.57
CA ASN A 611 -0.08 4.99 40.16
C ASN A 611 -0.66 6.03 39.17
N TYR A 612 -1.93 5.85 38.82
CA TYR A 612 -2.64 6.61 37.80
C TYR A 612 -2.62 8.13 38.05
N CYS A 613 -2.52 8.91 36.96
CA CYS A 613 -2.25 10.36 36.98
C CYS A 613 -1.05 10.75 37.87
N TYR A 614 -0.13 9.81 38.10
CA TYR A 614 1.01 9.89 39.05
C TYR A 614 0.62 10.12 40.52
N ARG A 615 -0.66 9.92 40.89
CA ARG A 615 -1.21 10.28 42.22
C ARG A 615 -2.15 9.25 42.86
N CYS A 616 -2.77 8.34 42.11
CA CYS A 616 -3.82 7.45 42.64
C CYS A 616 -3.30 6.30 43.51
N GLY A 617 -2.02 5.93 43.43
CA GLY A 617 -1.42 4.88 44.27
C GLY A 617 -1.85 3.44 43.97
N ASN A 618 -2.65 3.20 42.93
CA ASN A 618 -3.02 1.87 42.47
C ASN A 618 -1.84 1.08 41.89
N VAL A 619 -1.93 -0.25 41.90
CA VAL A 619 -1.08 -1.14 41.09
C VAL A 619 -1.68 -1.34 39.68
N ALA A 620 -0.96 -2.04 38.81
CA ALA A 620 -1.43 -2.42 37.49
C ALA A 620 -1.37 -3.94 37.30
N ALA A 621 -2.22 -4.46 36.41
CA ALA A 621 -2.26 -5.86 36.04
C ALA A 621 -2.07 -6.07 34.54
N ILE A 622 -1.61 -7.27 34.19
CA ILE A 622 -1.74 -7.89 32.88
C ILE A 622 -2.49 -9.21 33.10
N LEU A 623 -3.60 -9.44 32.40
CA LEU A 623 -4.26 -10.73 32.36
C LEU A 623 -3.48 -11.65 31.41
N GLU A 624 -3.07 -12.83 31.86
CA GLU A 624 -2.48 -13.88 31.04
C GLU A 624 -3.49 -15.02 30.82
N LEU A 625 -3.55 -15.49 29.56
CA LEU A 625 -4.44 -16.54 29.08
C LEU A 625 -3.62 -17.66 28.43
N ASP A 626 -3.70 -18.86 29.00
CA ASP A 626 -3.02 -20.06 28.52
C ASP A 626 -3.74 -20.72 27.31
N GLU A 627 -3.31 -21.93 26.93
CA GLU A 627 -3.91 -22.72 25.85
C GLU A 627 -5.29 -23.32 26.22
N HIS A 628 -5.75 -23.15 27.45
CA HIS A 628 -7.02 -23.65 28.01
C HIS A 628 -7.90 -22.52 28.57
N LEU A 629 -7.58 -21.26 28.25
CA LEU A 629 -8.23 -20.04 28.75
C LEU A 629 -8.30 -19.95 30.29
N GLN A 630 -7.36 -20.60 30.99
CA GLN A 630 -7.05 -20.31 32.39
C GLN A 630 -6.46 -18.91 32.51
N LYS A 631 -6.62 -18.30 33.68
CA LYS A 631 -6.50 -16.84 33.87
C LYS A 631 -5.52 -16.56 35.01
N GLU A 632 -4.34 -16.09 34.66
CA GLU A 632 -3.34 -15.62 35.64
C GLU A 632 -3.18 -14.10 35.54
N PHE A 633 -2.64 -13.47 36.58
CA PHE A 633 -2.50 -12.01 36.66
C PHE A 633 -1.07 -11.62 37.04
N ILE A 634 -0.37 -10.97 36.11
CA ILE A 634 0.93 -10.35 36.39
C ILE A 634 0.67 -8.96 36.96
N ILE A 635 0.86 -8.81 38.27
CA ILE A 635 0.74 -7.51 38.97
C ILE A 635 2.10 -6.79 38.94
N PHE A 636 2.07 -5.49 38.67
CA PHE A 636 3.27 -4.64 38.66
C PHE A 636 3.01 -3.23 39.19
N GLU A 637 4.08 -2.62 39.71
CA GLU A 637 4.07 -1.28 40.29
C GLU A 637 4.57 -0.22 39.31
N ALA A 638 4.48 1.05 39.74
CA ALA A 638 4.96 2.21 39.01
C ALA A 638 6.49 2.20 38.84
N ALA A 639 6.96 2.46 37.62
CA ALA A 639 8.38 2.43 37.27
C ALA A 639 9.21 3.42 38.12
N PRO A 640 10.44 3.04 38.54
CA PRO A 640 11.24 3.83 39.48
C PRO A 640 11.43 5.29 39.06
N GLN A 641 11.25 6.22 40.00
CA GLN A 641 11.16 7.65 39.71
C GLN A 641 12.45 8.24 39.11
N GLU A 642 13.62 7.63 39.37
CA GLU A 642 14.90 7.98 38.73
C GLU A 642 14.89 7.80 37.20
N THR A 643 14.05 6.91 36.67
CA THR A 643 13.89 6.71 35.22
C THR A 643 12.96 7.75 34.59
N ARG A 644 12.07 8.36 35.39
CA ARG A 644 11.00 9.27 34.94
C ARG A 644 11.53 10.70 34.81
N GLY A 645 12.06 11.05 33.64
CA GLY A 645 12.56 12.40 33.33
C GLY A 645 11.44 13.47 33.22
N ILE A 646 10.90 13.92 34.36
CA ILE A 646 9.79 14.87 34.45
C ILE A 646 10.08 16.15 33.62
N PRO A 647 9.14 16.62 32.77
CA PRO A 647 9.34 17.84 31.97
C PRO A 647 9.69 19.06 32.82
N SER A 648 10.79 19.75 32.47
CA SER A 648 11.50 20.65 33.38
C SER A 648 10.92 22.07 33.52
N LYS A 649 9.60 22.27 33.36
CA LYS A 649 8.93 23.56 33.57
C LYS A 649 7.53 23.40 34.19
N LYS A 650 7.25 24.22 35.21
CA LYS A 650 5.91 24.49 35.74
C LYS A 650 5.15 25.48 34.83
N PRO A 651 3.81 25.57 34.88
CA PRO A 651 2.88 24.79 35.72
C PRO A 651 2.84 23.30 35.36
N VAL A 652 2.37 22.48 36.31
CA VAL A 652 1.73 21.21 35.94
C VAL A 652 0.40 21.57 35.30
N ALA A 653 0.00 20.90 34.22
CA ALA A 653 -1.24 21.21 33.52
C ALA A 653 -2.46 20.80 34.36
N ASP A 654 -3.55 21.57 34.29
CA ASP A 654 -4.67 21.46 35.22
C ASP A 654 -5.44 20.13 35.12
N TYR A 655 -5.28 19.36 34.03
CA TYR A 655 -5.85 18.00 33.90
C TYR A 655 -5.10 16.91 34.71
N PHE A 656 -4.02 17.25 35.41
CA PHE A 656 -3.41 16.41 36.46
C PHE A 656 -3.91 16.76 37.88
N LEU A 657 -4.76 17.79 38.01
CA LEU A 657 -5.43 18.18 39.26
C LEU A 657 -6.77 17.46 39.44
#